data_AF-A0A9P5TAM2-F1
#
_entry.id   AF-A0A9P5TAM2-F1
#
_cell.length_a   1.000
_cell.length_b   1.000
_cell.length_c   1.000
_cell.angle_alpha   90.00
_cell.angle_beta   90.00
_cell.angle_gamma   90.00
#
_symmetry.space_group_name_H-M   'P 1'
#
loop_
_entity.id
_entity.type
_entity.pdbx_description
1 polymer ?
#
loop_
_entity_poly.entity_id
_entity_poly.type
_entity_poly.pdbx_seq_one_letter_code
_entity_poly.pdbx_strand_id
1 'polypeptide(L)'
;MAEIQHQDVFKELKRLCVPLLENSLLSPVVIPRVLSLLTELYAHLQNLHNTGFNFSPSLISYTMFPLTSILRRNESAAIPDRVVELILSSLQILCEDWWWSCDLRTWEQLFMLCGAFVGNISAKGKEKERDDESKEAAIRCLITLTRKRETESDPTSPHAKFVEHARTTSFIPILGQTINALITTTESSSLHLQRSSLELLRILFEHYVSEDFAPTVLPGIVSTMSRVALGSPTLKTWANGEVASLALSVMQMAILKSVGDGICIREGLVREVTDLDDLIAVAEGTGERTVTPGEEHRIERTHAWLKATSSQLLMALKALTPIVLHPTATALVAISSLSSSLLEYTSLTLPSCRPLLISFLLSLSRSTYDSVSSHAYGSLVQLTSPASKVRHPLSQTLLQMTGDILSTLPRVLPSHADFKVELLAGQVEAICRLVTISSENFSTLSRGLGKLFGPMGGIEKWGWRLLAVMEFEMSQVTITDSPMARLMLEQGTDHYEPTFPELSLKYITSRSTQATLEQMFRSLGNAGREDCIYAVEWFTAVGRNRRDDRGVAALWLGSRLLEGIAGVTEGVPEVDLAPRRSNRLYKAARGLSRTIAELWDELNPDVEPFDNPQADGMDDIPSIEHVQGLVVLDQSLRIGRGTAFTPLRKTSKLILHSMVALQLLSVSARVLQARFASVLLYTLYPILQSIISPVSQLSDSGFAALNSVASCLSYASPANLLISNFDYILDAISRRLSRQHLDIDAVKVLLVVIRLVGRDVIQKASDVVDECFDRLDEYHGYDLVVDRLIEVLLEIVKVVEEDEDSHVIREEDPGRAIAIPPDNTRMDAFESWFTSRNDTESHENDSTEYGPAPRRPWGDTGATAPEEPSADESQMQNDPDTAQVTPIQALSKQIVSRTVYFLTHESATVRTKILALLSSAVPILPESALLASIHKAWPFILNRLSDPEPFVVTAAAGLVEALSMHVGSFMYRRVWDDVWPRFRTMLQKLEVADSKSALARRGPGSVGTESAYTQSHRLYRSMLKTMTASMKKVQVNDSLAWEMLVYFRRFLHSQSHQELQTCATELFAAAGKNNADAVWLVLFSTTATGDSPTSFLQKREWDIQKNSELILQQL
;
A
#
# COMPACT_ATOMS: atom_id res chain seq x y z
N MET A 1 -48.53 48.29 40.20
CA MET A 1 -49.01 47.10 39.46
C MET A 1 -48.70 45.82 40.22
N ALA A 2 -47.42 45.52 40.50
CA ALA A 2 -47.00 44.31 41.24
C ALA A 2 -47.84 43.97 42.49
N GLU A 3 -48.13 44.94 43.37
CA GLU A 3 -48.93 44.71 44.59
C GLU A 3 -50.34 44.14 44.31
N ILE A 4 -50.96 44.48 43.19
CA ILE A 4 -52.28 43.95 42.79
C ILE A 4 -52.13 42.48 42.41
N GLN A 5 -51.09 42.15 41.63
CA GLN A 5 -50.77 40.77 41.25
C GLN A 5 -50.45 39.90 42.48
N HIS A 6 -49.69 40.42 43.46
CA HIS A 6 -49.47 39.72 44.74
C HIS A 6 -50.78 39.48 45.52
N GLN A 7 -51.74 40.41 45.50
CA GLN A 7 -53.03 40.22 46.18
C GLN A 7 -53.93 39.20 45.49
N ASP A 8 -53.92 39.11 44.16
CA ASP A 8 -54.71 38.12 43.43
C ASP A 8 -54.10 36.72 43.54
N VAL A 9 -52.78 36.59 43.38
CA VAL A 9 -52.04 35.34 43.65
C VAL A 9 -52.27 34.87 45.11
N PHE A 10 -52.34 35.77 46.09
CA PHE A 10 -52.67 35.40 47.46
C PHE A 10 -54.09 34.81 47.61
N LYS A 11 -55.09 35.33 46.89
CA LYS A 11 -56.47 34.80 46.92
C LYS A 11 -56.52 33.39 46.33
N GLU A 12 -55.73 33.11 45.30
CA GLU A 12 -55.68 31.81 44.63
C GLU A 12 -54.93 30.78 45.48
N LEU A 13 -53.74 31.10 45.97
CA LEU A 13 -53.01 30.26 46.94
C LEU A 13 -53.85 29.97 48.20
N LYS A 14 -54.57 30.96 48.73
CA LYS A 14 -55.47 30.78 49.90
C LYS A 14 -56.58 29.75 49.66
N ARG A 15 -57.09 29.61 48.43
CA ARG A 15 -58.10 28.58 48.10
C ARG A 15 -57.55 27.15 48.19
N LEU A 16 -56.24 26.96 48.02
CA LEU A 16 -55.58 25.65 48.04
C LEU A 16 -54.95 25.35 49.41
N CYS A 17 -54.27 26.34 50.01
CA CYS A 17 -53.55 26.18 51.28
C CYS A 17 -54.47 25.93 52.49
N VAL A 18 -55.69 26.49 52.51
CA VAL A 18 -56.63 26.27 53.64
C VAL A 18 -57.17 24.83 53.66
N PRO A 19 -57.74 24.26 52.58
CA PRO A 19 -58.13 22.85 52.54
C PRO A 19 -56.97 21.87 52.81
N LEU A 20 -55.74 22.18 52.39
CA LEU A 20 -54.56 21.37 52.71
C LEU A 20 -54.22 21.37 54.21
N LEU A 21 -54.40 22.49 54.91
CA LEU A 21 -54.17 22.59 56.34
C LEU A 21 -55.24 21.81 57.14
N GLU A 22 -56.51 21.88 56.72
CA GLU A 22 -57.61 21.11 57.30
C GLU A 22 -57.38 19.59 57.18
N ASN A 23 -56.85 19.14 56.04
CA ASN A 23 -56.60 17.73 55.72
C ASN A 23 -55.17 17.25 56.08
N SER A 24 -54.49 17.93 57.02
CA SER A 24 -53.06 17.69 57.32
C SER A 24 -52.75 16.43 58.15
N LEU A 25 -53.77 15.72 58.65
CA LEU A 25 -53.63 14.37 59.22
C LEU A 25 -54.01 13.33 58.16
N LEU A 26 -53.06 12.49 57.77
CA LEU A 26 -53.23 11.55 56.67
C LEU A 26 -53.96 10.30 57.14
N SER A 27 -55.14 10.08 56.56
CA SER A 27 -55.91 8.83 56.66
C SER A 27 -56.14 8.27 55.25
N PRO A 28 -56.42 6.96 55.08
CA PRO A 28 -56.60 6.36 53.76
C PRO A 28 -57.73 7.00 52.93
N VAL A 29 -58.73 7.61 53.57
CA VAL A 29 -59.82 8.34 52.92
C VAL A 29 -59.40 9.76 52.49
N VAL A 30 -58.47 10.39 53.22
CA VAL A 30 -58.01 11.77 53.01
C VAL A 30 -56.86 11.86 52.00
N ILE A 31 -56.01 10.83 51.92
CA ILE A 31 -54.84 10.78 51.01
C ILE A 31 -55.18 11.15 49.55
N PRO A 32 -56.23 10.61 48.91
CA PRO A 32 -56.59 10.99 47.53
C PRO A 32 -56.96 12.47 47.40
N ARG A 33 -57.61 13.06 48.41
CA ARG A 33 -57.98 14.48 48.40
C ARG A 33 -56.76 15.37 48.58
N VAL A 34 -55.85 15.03 49.50
CA VAL A 34 -54.57 15.74 49.68
C VAL A 34 -53.73 15.66 48.40
N LEU A 35 -53.66 14.51 47.73
CA LEU A 35 -52.97 14.36 46.44
C LEU A 35 -53.55 15.28 45.35
N SER A 36 -54.89 15.38 45.23
CA SER A 36 -55.51 16.32 44.27
C SER A 36 -55.12 17.77 44.56
N LEU A 37 -55.22 18.21 45.82
CA LEU A 37 -54.92 19.58 46.23
C LEU A 37 -53.43 19.93 46.13
N LEU A 38 -52.53 18.98 46.40
CA LEU A 38 -51.08 19.17 46.20
C LEU A 38 -50.71 19.23 44.72
N THR A 39 -51.41 18.47 43.86
CA THR A 39 -51.18 18.51 42.40
C THR A 39 -51.67 19.85 41.82
N GLU A 40 -52.85 20.34 42.24
CA GLU A 40 -53.36 21.67 41.90
C GLU A 40 -52.42 22.79 42.38
N LEU A 41 -51.93 22.71 43.63
CA LEU A 41 -50.98 23.67 44.20
C LEU A 41 -49.64 23.66 43.47
N TYR A 42 -49.08 22.49 43.16
CA TYR A 42 -47.83 22.36 42.42
C TYR A 42 -47.95 22.94 41.01
N ALA A 43 -49.00 22.59 40.26
CA ALA A 43 -49.23 23.12 38.92
C ALA A 43 -49.43 24.66 38.92
N HIS A 44 -50.11 25.20 39.94
CA HIS A 44 -50.27 26.65 40.09
C HIS A 44 -48.95 27.35 40.42
N LEU A 45 -48.13 26.83 41.35
CA LEU A 45 -46.79 27.36 41.64
C LEU A 45 -45.87 27.28 40.41
N GLN A 46 -45.92 26.19 39.65
CA GLN A 46 -45.12 26.01 38.44
C GLN A 46 -45.52 27.00 37.34
N ASN A 47 -46.81 27.27 37.16
CA ASN A 47 -47.29 28.30 36.24
C ASN A 47 -46.83 29.71 36.65
N LEU A 48 -46.90 30.06 37.94
CA LEU A 48 -46.41 31.35 38.44
C LEU A 48 -44.90 31.53 38.22
N HIS A 49 -44.12 30.49 38.51
CA HIS A 49 -42.67 30.48 38.25
C HIS A 49 -42.36 30.65 36.75
N ASN A 50 -43.07 29.94 35.87
CA ASN A 50 -42.95 30.09 34.41
C ASN A 50 -43.31 31.50 33.92
N THR A 51 -44.15 32.25 34.64
CA THR A 51 -44.45 33.66 34.32
C THR A 51 -43.42 34.66 34.88
N GLY A 52 -42.36 34.21 35.55
CA GLY A 52 -41.34 35.08 36.15
C GLY A 52 -41.85 35.90 37.35
N PHE A 53 -42.79 35.34 38.11
CA PHE A 53 -43.36 36.00 39.29
C PHE A 53 -42.52 35.68 40.54
N ASN A 54 -41.83 36.69 41.08
CA ASN A 54 -41.04 36.56 42.30
C ASN A 54 -41.97 36.47 43.53
N PHE A 55 -41.89 35.38 44.30
CA PHE A 55 -42.65 35.21 45.53
C PHE A 55 -42.11 36.08 46.68
N SER A 56 -42.98 36.80 47.39
CA SER A 56 -42.59 37.53 48.60
C SER A 56 -42.37 36.57 49.78
N PRO A 57 -41.51 36.91 50.77
CA PRO A 57 -41.27 36.05 51.94
C PRO A 57 -42.55 35.81 52.78
N SER A 58 -43.50 36.75 52.74
CA SER A 58 -44.83 36.58 53.34
C SER A 58 -45.68 35.53 52.62
N LEU A 59 -45.67 35.50 51.28
CA LEU A 59 -46.38 34.48 50.50
C LEU A 59 -45.72 33.10 50.66
N ILE A 60 -44.38 33.04 50.67
CA ILE A 60 -43.63 31.81 50.91
C ILE A 60 -43.96 31.25 52.29
N SER A 61 -43.88 32.04 53.37
CA SER A 61 -44.21 31.53 54.71
C SER A 61 -45.66 31.04 54.84
N TYR A 62 -46.59 31.61 54.07
CA TYR A 62 -47.98 31.17 54.01
C TYR A 62 -48.17 29.83 53.28
N THR A 63 -47.52 29.61 52.13
CA THR A 63 -47.59 28.34 51.38
C THR A 63 -46.80 27.22 52.04
N MET A 64 -45.68 27.54 52.69
CA MET A 64 -44.85 26.63 53.49
C MET A 64 -45.58 26.03 54.70
N PHE A 65 -46.54 26.76 55.29
CA PHE A 65 -47.20 26.35 56.53
C PHE A 65 -48.02 25.05 56.41
N PRO A 66 -48.95 24.87 55.45
CA PRO A 66 -49.65 23.58 55.27
C PRO A 66 -48.68 22.44 54.90
N LEU A 67 -47.70 22.69 54.02
CA LEU A 67 -46.72 21.69 53.58
C LEU A 67 -45.92 21.13 54.78
N THR A 68 -45.36 22.02 55.60
CA THR A 68 -44.62 21.63 56.81
C THR A 68 -45.52 21.09 57.91
N SER A 69 -46.80 21.49 57.96
CA SER A 69 -47.78 20.90 58.89
C SER A 69 -48.14 19.46 58.52
N ILE A 70 -48.15 19.08 57.24
CA ILE A 70 -48.32 17.67 56.82
C ILE A 70 -47.10 16.86 57.26
N LEU A 71 -45.88 17.36 57.01
CA LEU A 71 -44.64 16.67 57.39
C LEU A 71 -44.44 16.53 58.91
N ARG A 72 -45.01 17.42 59.73
CA ARG A 72 -44.87 17.40 61.20
C ARG A 72 -45.97 16.62 61.94
N ARG A 73 -47.11 16.35 61.31
CA ARG A 73 -48.28 15.71 61.94
C ARG A 73 -48.38 14.21 61.71
N ASN A 74 -47.55 13.65 60.83
CA ASN A 74 -47.59 12.26 60.41
C ASN A 74 -46.19 11.66 60.57
N GLU A 75 -46.09 10.40 60.99
CA GLU A 75 -44.80 9.69 61.03
C GLU A 75 -44.22 9.55 59.62
N SER A 76 -42.91 9.67 59.48
CA SER A 76 -42.18 9.58 58.20
C SER A 76 -42.69 8.42 57.34
N ALA A 77 -42.58 7.19 57.85
CA ALA A 77 -42.95 5.95 57.16
C ALA A 77 -44.44 5.85 56.77
N ALA A 78 -45.33 6.62 57.40
CA ALA A 78 -46.76 6.63 57.12
C ALA A 78 -47.17 7.56 55.96
N ILE A 79 -46.30 8.50 55.55
CA ILE A 79 -46.59 9.42 54.43
C ILE A 79 -46.40 8.67 53.09
N PRO A 80 -47.40 8.65 52.18
CA PRO A 80 -47.25 8.08 50.84
C PRO A 80 -46.20 8.82 50.02
N ASP A 81 -45.45 8.10 49.20
CA ASP A 81 -44.25 8.64 48.55
C ASP A 81 -44.60 9.75 47.55
N ARG A 82 -45.66 9.58 46.75
CA ARG A 82 -46.21 10.63 45.86
C ARG A 82 -46.66 11.91 46.59
N VAL A 83 -46.99 11.85 47.89
CA VAL A 83 -47.25 13.03 48.72
C VAL A 83 -45.95 13.74 49.08
N VAL A 84 -44.90 12.98 49.40
CA VAL A 84 -43.54 13.49 49.68
C VAL A 84 -42.95 14.14 48.41
N GLU A 85 -43.04 13.49 47.26
CA GLU A 85 -42.60 14.01 45.95
C GLU A 85 -43.25 15.37 45.61
N LEU A 86 -44.59 15.48 45.72
CA LEU A 86 -45.31 16.72 45.42
C LEU A 86 -44.98 17.83 46.43
N ILE A 87 -44.83 17.49 47.73
CA ILE A 87 -44.38 18.46 48.73
C ILE A 87 -42.98 18.96 48.36
N LEU A 88 -41.99 18.08 48.18
CA LEU A 88 -40.61 18.46 47.85
C LEU A 88 -40.50 19.25 46.53
N SER A 89 -41.31 18.91 45.53
CA SER A 89 -41.36 19.64 44.25
C SER A 89 -41.97 21.04 44.40
N SER A 90 -42.96 21.21 45.29
CA SER A 90 -43.49 22.55 45.64
C SER A 90 -42.50 23.35 46.50
N LEU A 91 -41.75 22.69 47.39
CA LEU A 91 -40.66 23.31 48.16
C LEU A 91 -39.54 23.79 47.24
N GLN A 92 -39.13 22.99 46.25
CA GLN A 92 -38.12 23.36 45.26
C GLN A 92 -38.45 24.71 44.59
N ILE A 93 -39.67 24.90 44.10
CA ILE A 93 -40.10 26.15 43.45
C ILE A 93 -40.05 27.33 44.43
N LEU A 94 -40.52 27.15 45.67
CA LEU A 94 -40.50 28.19 46.69
C LEU A 94 -39.06 28.56 47.12
N CYS A 95 -38.15 27.57 47.15
CA CYS A 95 -36.72 27.77 47.45
C CYS A 95 -35.97 28.61 46.41
N GLU A 96 -36.51 28.79 45.20
CA GLU A 96 -35.88 29.68 44.22
C GLU A 96 -35.94 31.14 44.66
N ASP A 97 -37.07 31.66 45.13
CA ASP A 97 -37.12 33.03 45.67
C ASP A 97 -36.71 33.10 47.15
N TRP A 98 -37.02 32.08 47.95
CA TRP A 98 -36.80 32.13 49.40
C TRP A 98 -35.34 32.24 49.81
N TRP A 99 -34.42 31.65 49.03
CA TRP A 99 -32.98 31.61 49.31
C TRP A 99 -32.36 33.00 49.58
N TRP A 100 -32.86 34.04 48.91
CA TRP A 100 -32.41 35.42 49.09
C TRP A 100 -32.73 35.99 50.48
N SER A 101 -33.73 35.44 51.18
CA SER A 101 -34.20 35.87 52.49
C SER A 101 -34.28 34.72 53.50
N CYS A 102 -33.47 33.67 53.33
CA CYS A 102 -33.53 32.47 54.15
C CYS A 102 -32.58 32.56 55.36
N ASP A 103 -33.13 32.40 56.57
CA ASP A 103 -32.33 32.31 57.79
C ASP A 103 -31.51 31.01 57.84
N LEU A 104 -30.28 31.10 58.34
CA LEU A 104 -29.32 30.00 58.47
C LEU A 104 -29.89 28.76 59.19
N ARG A 105 -30.68 28.94 60.25
CA ARG A 105 -31.38 27.84 60.96
C ARG A 105 -32.45 27.16 60.09
N THR A 106 -33.10 27.93 59.22
CA THR A 106 -34.15 27.42 58.34
C THR A 106 -33.55 26.69 57.16
N TRP A 107 -32.45 27.21 56.59
CA TRP A 107 -31.61 26.50 55.61
C TRP A 107 -31.11 25.17 56.17
N GLU A 108 -30.58 25.14 57.39
CA GLU A 108 -30.11 23.92 58.06
C GLU A 108 -31.24 22.88 58.23
N GLN A 109 -32.44 23.32 58.64
CA GLN A 109 -33.61 22.44 58.76
C GLN A 109 -34.09 21.90 57.42
N LEU A 110 -34.07 22.70 56.34
CA LEU A 110 -34.42 22.24 54.99
C LEU A 110 -33.38 21.25 54.44
N PHE A 111 -32.09 21.49 54.70
CA PHE A 111 -31.02 20.58 54.32
C PHE A 111 -31.13 19.24 55.03
N MET A 112 -31.32 19.24 56.36
CA MET A 112 -31.58 18.02 57.14
C MET A 112 -32.85 17.29 56.68
N LEU A 113 -33.94 18.01 56.40
CA LEU A 113 -35.20 17.43 55.95
C LEU A 113 -35.04 16.70 54.61
N CYS A 114 -34.46 17.35 53.61
CA CYS A 114 -34.27 16.75 52.30
C CYS A 114 -33.24 15.61 52.38
N GLY A 115 -32.14 15.80 53.12
CA GLY A 115 -31.15 14.75 53.37
C GLY A 115 -31.72 13.51 54.06
N ALA A 116 -32.67 13.69 54.99
CA ALA A 116 -33.38 12.58 55.62
C ALA A 116 -34.25 11.79 54.63
N PHE A 117 -34.88 12.44 53.63
CA PHE A 117 -35.61 11.72 52.57
C PHE A 117 -34.69 11.01 51.56
N VAL A 118 -33.44 11.47 51.39
CA VAL A 118 -32.43 10.80 50.54
C VAL A 118 -31.78 9.60 51.26
N GLY A 119 -31.56 9.71 52.58
CA GLY A 119 -30.64 8.82 53.31
C GLY A 119 -31.01 8.41 54.73
N ASN A 120 -32.24 8.67 55.20
CA ASN A 120 -32.72 8.33 56.55
C ASN A 120 -31.86 8.89 57.71
N ILE A 121 -31.26 10.06 57.51
CA ILE A 121 -30.29 10.75 58.40
C ILE A 121 -30.71 10.83 59.88
N SER A 122 -32.01 10.94 60.18
CA SER A 122 -32.52 11.06 61.55
C SER A 122 -32.96 9.75 62.21
N ALA A 123 -32.96 8.61 61.50
CA ALA A 123 -33.68 7.41 61.90
C ALA A 123 -32.78 6.30 62.47
N LYS A 124 -32.87 6.04 63.78
CA LYS A 124 -32.29 4.83 64.42
C LYS A 124 -33.20 3.61 64.23
N GLY A 125 -33.49 3.21 62.98
CA GLY A 125 -34.39 2.08 62.70
C GLY A 125 -34.43 1.64 61.24
N LYS A 126 -35.06 0.47 61.00
CA LYS A 126 -35.43 0.01 59.66
C LYS A 126 -36.70 0.71 59.19
N GLU A 127 -36.57 1.97 58.78
CA GLU A 127 -37.65 2.66 58.07
C GLU A 127 -37.75 2.19 56.61
N LYS A 128 -38.91 2.45 56.00
CA LYS A 128 -39.24 2.05 54.62
C LYS A 128 -38.34 2.79 53.62
N GLU A 129 -37.67 2.05 52.74
CA GLU A 129 -36.99 2.63 51.58
C GLU A 129 -37.99 3.34 50.66
N ARG A 130 -37.61 4.52 50.16
CA ARG A 130 -38.43 5.32 49.25
C ARG A 130 -38.29 4.87 47.81
N ASP A 131 -39.27 5.27 47.00
CA ASP A 131 -39.14 5.27 45.55
C ASP A 131 -38.03 6.23 45.10
N ASP A 132 -37.62 6.12 43.83
CA ASP A 132 -36.52 6.93 43.31
C ASP A 132 -36.98 8.35 42.98
N GLU A 133 -38.27 8.52 42.67
CA GLU A 133 -38.96 9.76 42.41
C GLU A 133 -38.96 10.70 43.63
N SER A 134 -39.27 10.20 44.85
CA SER A 134 -39.21 11.01 46.06
C SER A 134 -37.78 11.41 46.44
N LYS A 135 -36.80 10.50 46.20
CA LYS A 135 -35.37 10.81 46.40
C LYS A 135 -34.93 11.89 45.42
N GLU A 136 -35.32 11.79 44.15
CA GLU A 136 -34.98 12.79 43.14
C GLU A 136 -35.60 14.15 43.47
N ALA A 137 -36.86 14.21 43.91
CA ALA A 137 -37.49 15.46 44.35
C ALA A 137 -36.73 16.10 45.55
N ALA A 138 -36.25 15.28 46.50
CA ALA A 138 -35.43 15.76 47.61
C ALA A 138 -34.07 16.32 47.13
N ILE A 139 -33.44 15.66 46.16
CA ILE A 139 -32.15 16.05 45.58
C ILE A 139 -32.29 17.32 44.75
N ARG A 140 -33.33 17.45 43.91
CA ARG A 140 -33.62 18.67 43.15
C ARG A 140 -33.85 19.86 44.08
N CYS A 141 -34.57 19.67 45.18
CA CYS A 141 -34.71 20.69 46.23
C CYS A 141 -33.34 21.09 46.84
N LEU A 142 -32.50 20.11 47.20
CA LEU A 142 -31.13 20.35 47.68
C LEU A 142 -30.25 21.08 46.65
N ILE A 143 -30.38 20.79 45.35
CA ILE A 143 -29.70 21.54 44.28
C ILE A 143 -30.14 23.00 44.29
N THR A 144 -31.45 23.30 44.35
CA THR A 144 -31.94 24.69 44.40
C THR A 144 -31.51 25.47 45.66
N LEU A 145 -31.29 24.76 46.78
CA LEU A 145 -30.80 25.30 48.05
C LEU A 145 -29.27 25.51 48.10
N THR A 146 -28.50 24.76 47.30
CA THR A 146 -27.03 24.75 47.36
C THR A 146 -26.35 25.39 46.16
N ARG A 147 -27.01 25.46 44.99
CA ARG A 147 -26.45 26.03 43.75
C ARG A 147 -26.02 27.49 43.93
N LYS A 148 -24.88 27.83 43.33
CA LYS A 148 -24.41 29.21 43.18
C LYS A 148 -25.36 29.98 42.25
N ARG A 149 -25.45 31.30 42.44
CA ARG A 149 -26.30 32.22 41.67
C ARG A 149 -25.47 33.45 41.28
N GLU A 150 -25.76 34.05 40.13
CA GLU A 150 -24.76 34.83 39.37
C GLU A 150 -24.68 36.33 39.71
N THR A 151 -25.50 36.86 40.62
CA THR A 151 -25.36 38.26 41.07
C THR A 151 -24.07 38.44 41.88
N GLU A 152 -23.21 39.32 41.39
CA GLU A 152 -21.77 39.33 41.66
C GLU A 152 -21.35 39.81 43.06
N SER A 153 -20.10 39.45 43.41
CA SER A 153 -19.11 40.23 44.17
C SER A 153 -19.40 40.78 45.59
N ASP A 154 -20.60 40.64 46.16
CA ASP A 154 -20.90 41.14 47.51
C ASP A 154 -20.51 40.14 48.64
N PRO A 155 -19.62 40.50 49.59
CA PRO A 155 -19.17 39.62 50.68
C PRO A 155 -20.24 39.42 51.78
N THR A 156 -21.37 40.11 51.70
CA THR A 156 -22.51 39.99 52.63
C THR A 156 -23.52 38.92 52.21
N SER A 157 -23.35 38.32 51.02
CA SER A 157 -24.26 37.35 50.41
C SER A 157 -24.58 36.13 51.30
N PRO A 158 -25.81 35.59 51.25
CA PRO A 158 -26.22 34.48 52.13
C PRO A 158 -25.43 33.19 51.87
N HIS A 159 -24.98 32.97 50.63
CA HIS A 159 -24.16 31.82 50.26
C HIS A 159 -22.89 31.68 51.11
N ALA A 160 -22.16 32.78 51.35
CA ALA A 160 -20.94 32.75 52.16
C ALA A 160 -21.22 32.25 53.59
N LYS A 161 -22.30 32.74 54.20
CA LYS A 161 -22.73 32.36 55.57
C LYS A 161 -23.17 30.89 55.63
N PHE A 162 -23.83 30.37 54.60
CA PHE A 162 -24.18 28.94 54.53
C PHE A 162 -22.94 28.05 54.33
N VAL A 163 -21.96 28.49 53.54
CA VAL A 163 -20.69 27.78 53.33
C VAL A 163 -19.80 27.80 54.58
N GLU A 164 -19.77 28.89 55.34
CA GLU A 164 -19.13 28.96 56.67
C GLU A 164 -19.82 28.00 57.65
N HIS A 165 -21.15 28.07 57.77
CA HIS A 165 -21.92 27.20 58.66
C HIS A 165 -21.71 25.71 58.37
N ALA A 166 -21.69 25.33 57.09
CA ALA A 166 -21.50 23.94 56.67
C ALA A 166 -20.11 23.36 57.02
N ARG A 167 -19.15 24.22 57.39
CA ARG A 167 -17.80 23.83 57.84
C ARG A 167 -17.70 23.74 59.37
N THR A 168 -18.77 24.04 60.10
CA THR A 168 -18.85 23.91 61.57
C THR A 168 -18.86 22.42 61.97
N THR A 169 -18.18 22.09 63.07
CA THR A 169 -18.07 20.71 63.59
C THR A 169 -19.42 20.04 63.89
N SER A 170 -20.48 20.82 64.16
CA SER A 170 -21.85 20.32 64.33
C SER A 170 -22.52 19.87 63.04
N PHE A 171 -22.15 20.44 61.88
CA PHE A 171 -22.78 20.19 60.59
C PHE A 171 -22.01 19.18 59.74
N ILE A 172 -20.69 19.04 59.94
CA ILE A 172 -19.85 18.05 59.24
C ILE A 172 -20.44 16.62 59.28
N PRO A 173 -20.98 16.09 60.40
CA PRO A 173 -21.63 14.78 60.41
C PRO A 173 -22.88 14.70 59.53
N ILE A 174 -23.70 15.77 59.49
CA ILE A 174 -24.90 15.85 58.64
C ILE A 174 -24.50 15.87 57.16
N LEU A 175 -23.50 16.68 56.81
CA LEU A 175 -22.93 16.75 55.46
C LEU A 175 -22.35 15.39 55.04
N GLY A 176 -21.58 14.73 55.91
CA GLY A 176 -21.05 13.38 55.67
C GLY A 176 -22.14 12.34 55.43
N GLN A 177 -23.22 12.36 56.21
CA GLN A 177 -24.36 11.46 56.01
C GLN A 177 -25.12 11.77 54.71
N THR A 178 -25.33 13.04 54.33
CA THR A 178 -25.90 13.37 53.01
C THR A 178 -25.01 12.87 51.87
N ILE A 179 -23.69 13.06 51.94
CA ILE A 179 -22.77 12.62 50.88
C ILE A 179 -22.76 11.09 50.78
N ASN A 180 -22.74 10.36 51.91
CA ASN A 180 -22.80 8.90 51.90
C ASN A 180 -24.13 8.37 51.31
N ALA A 181 -25.25 9.02 51.59
CA ALA A 181 -26.54 8.69 50.98
C ALA A 181 -26.60 9.03 49.48
N LEU A 182 -26.03 10.17 49.08
CA LEU A 182 -25.92 10.51 47.66
C LEU A 182 -25.07 9.48 46.91
N ILE A 183 -23.93 9.07 47.48
CA ILE A 183 -23.09 8.00 46.94
C ILE A 183 -23.91 6.73 46.68
N THR A 184 -24.70 6.24 47.65
CA THR A 184 -25.53 5.03 47.41
C THR A 184 -26.61 5.26 46.36
N THR A 185 -27.24 6.43 46.28
CA THR A 185 -28.21 6.74 45.20
C THR A 185 -27.60 6.82 43.80
N THR A 186 -26.29 7.07 43.65
CA THR A 186 -25.63 7.02 42.32
C THR A 186 -25.52 5.60 41.74
N GLU A 187 -25.78 4.56 42.53
CA GLU A 187 -25.83 3.16 42.10
C GLU A 187 -27.27 2.67 41.80
N SER A 188 -28.27 3.55 41.89
CA SER A 188 -29.67 3.28 41.51
C SER A 188 -29.82 2.93 40.02
N SER A 189 -30.95 2.32 39.63
CA SER A 189 -31.25 1.99 38.24
C SER A 189 -31.84 3.15 37.42
N SER A 190 -32.26 4.23 38.09
CA SER A 190 -32.99 5.34 37.49
C SER A 190 -32.04 6.48 37.07
N LEU A 191 -31.93 6.72 35.75
CA LEU A 191 -30.98 7.68 35.17
C LEU A 191 -31.17 9.13 35.66
N HIS A 192 -32.42 9.54 35.93
CA HIS A 192 -32.74 10.86 36.45
C HIS A 192 -32.27 11.06 37.89
N LEU A 193 -32.42 10.04 38.75
CA LEU A 193 -31.86 10.02 40.10
C LEU A 193 -30.32 10.03 40.05
N GLN A 194 -29.70 9.13 39.28
CA GLN A 194 -28.24 9.11 39.11
C GLN A 194 -27.68 10.48 38.72
N ARG A 195 -28.25 11.12 37.68
CA ARG A 195 -27.81 12.44 37.20
C ARG A 195 -27.96 13.51 38.28
N SER A 196 -29.12 13.58 38.93
CA SER A 196 -29.40 14.54 40.01
C SER A 196 -28.46 14.34 41.21
N SER A 197 -28.21 13.10 41.65
CA SER A 197 -27.29 12.79 42.75
C SER A 197 -25.85 13.21 42.44
N LEU A 198 -25.37 12.97 41.21
CA LEU A 198 -24.03 13.38 40.78
C LEU A 198 -23.89 14.89 40.65
N GLU A 199 -24.93 15.58 40.16
CA GLU A 199 -24.94 17.04 40.06
C GLU A 199 -24.89 17.70 41.45
N LEU A 200 -25.66 17.19 42.42
CA LEU A 200 -25.60 17.66 43.81
C LEU A 200 -24.25 17.35 44.46
N LEU A 201 -23.70 16.14 44.27
CA LEU A 201 -22.36 15.79 44.75
C LEU A 201 -21.29 16.76 44.22
N ARG A 202 -21.37 17.14 42.95
CA ARG A 202 -20.46 18.13 42.34
C ARG A 202 -20.57 19.49 43.04
N ILE A 203 -21.78 20.01 43.22
CA ILE A 203 -22.03 21.31 43.88
C ILE A 203 -21.53 21.30 45.34
N LEU A 204 -21.79 20.22 46.08
CA LEU A 204 -21.34 20.03 47.46
C LEU A 204 -19.81 19.99 47.54
N PHE A 205 -19.15 19.23 46.64
CA PHE A 205 -17.69 19.16 46.61
C PHE A 205 -17.02 20.44 46.16
N GLU A 206 -17.62 21.20 45.25
CA GLU A 206 -17.11 22.49 44.80
C GLU A 206 -17.17 23.54 45.92
N HIS A 207 -18.34 23.73 46.56
CA HIS A 207 -18.59 24.87 47.46
C HIS A 207 -18.48 24.53 48.96
N TYR A 208 -19.18 23.48 49.42
CA TYR A 208 -19.48 23.27 50.84
C TYR A 208 -18.43 22.41 51.55
N VAL A 209 -17.94 21.34 50.92
CA VAL A 209 -16.94 20.44 51.53
C VAL A 209 -15.63 21.19 51.81
N SER A 210 -15.17 21.12 53.06
CA SER A 210 -13.87 21.63 53.51
C SER A 210 -12.71 20.74 53.07
N GLU A 211 -11.53 21.34 52.94
CA GLU A 211 -10.28 20.63 52.59
C GLU A 211 -9.97 19.51 53.59
N ASP A 212 -10.26 19.71 54.88
CA ASP A 212 -10.02 18.75 55.97
C ASP A 212 -11.03 17.61 56.05
N PHE A 213 -12.25 17.81 55.56
CA PHE A 213 -13.25 16.75 55.51
C PHE A 213 -13.11 15.86 54.27
N ALA A 214 -12.68 16.41 53.13
CA ALA A 214 -12.55 15.68 51.86
C ALA A 214 -11.74 14.36 51.94
N PRO A 215 -10.59 14.27 52.65
CA PRO A 215 -9.87 13.01 52.88
C PRO A 215 -10.70 11.85 53.46
N THR A 216 -11.73 12.13 54.26
CA THR A 216 -12.54 11.11 54.93
C THR A 216 -13.46 10.36 53.96
N VAL A 217 -14.03 11.07 52.98
CA VAL A 217 -15.01 10.53 52.04
C VAL A 217 -14.38 10.10 50.70
N LEU A 218 -13.15 10.55 50.42
CA LEU A 218 -12.39 10.26 49.21
C LEU A 218 -12.41 8.76 48.80
N PRO A 219 -12.17 7.76 49.68
CA PRO A 219 -12.10 6.37 49.25
C PRO A 219 -13.45 5.84 48.75
N GLY A 220 -14.55 6.26 49.38
CA GLY A 220 -15.91 5.90 48.97
C GLY A 220 -16.27 6.54 47.62
N ILE A 221 -15.96 7.82 47.44
CA ILE A 221 -16.22 8.55 46.20
C ILE A 221 -15.41 7.97 45.04
N VAL A 222 -14.09 7.80 45.20
CA VAL A 222 -13.24 7.27 44.11
C VAL A 222 -13.68 5.86 43.71
N SER A 223 -14.04 5.00 44.67
CA SER A 223 -14.54 3.64 44.40
C SER A 223 -15.89 3.65 43.67
N THR A 224 -16.86 4.45 44.13
CA THR A 224 -18.20 4.52 43.54
C THR A 224 -18.20 5.23 42.18
N MET A 225 -17.58 6.39 42.06
CA MET A 225 -17.47 7.12 40.79
C MET A 225 -16.73 6.31 39.71
N SER A 226 -15.75 5.48 40.10
CA SER A 226 -15.10 4.56 39.14
C SER A 226 -16.07 3.50 38.60
N ARG A 227 -16.94 2.93 39.45
CA ARG A 227 -17.97 1.97 39.03
C ARG A 227 -19.05 2.65 38.19
N VAL A 228 -19.51 3.83 38.59
CA VAL A 228 -20.53 4.60 37.86
C VAL A 228 -20.03 5.04 36.47
N ALA A 229 -18.76 5.47 36.35
CA ALA A 229 -18.20 5.91 35.07
C ALA A 229 -17.89 4.75 34.09
N LEU A 230 -17.60 3.54 34.60
CA LEU A 230 -17.41 2.34 33.78
C LEU A 230 -18.72 1.62 33.41
N GLY A 231 -19.77 1.81 34.22
CA GLY A 231 -21.03 1.06 34.15
C GLY A 231 -21.14 0.02 35.26
N SER A 232 -22.37 -0.25 35.71
CA SER A 232 -22.61 -1.25 36.77
C SER A 232 -22.19 -2.65 36.32
N PRO A 233 -21.43 -3.42 37.12
CA PRO A 233 -20.89 -4.73 36.72
C PRO A 233 -21.96 -5.80 36.44
N THR A 234 -23.24 -5.51 36.71
CA THR A 234 -24.39 -6.35 36.35
C THR A 234 -24.76 -6.26 34.86
N LEU A 235 -24.39 -5.18 34.17
CA LEU A 235 -24.70 -4.94 32.76
C LEU A 235 -23.39 -4.72 31.99
N LYS A 236 -23.15 -5.52 30.94
CA LYS A 236 -21.96 -5.40 30.06
C LYS A 236 -22.07 -4.25 29.06
N THR A 237 -22.62 -3.11 29.48
CA THR A 237 -22.90 -1.94 28.67
C THR A 237 -22.26 -0.71 29.31
N TRP A 238 -21.67 0.16 28.49
CA TRP A 238 -21.15 1.45 28.95
C TRP A 238 -22.21 2.28 29.68
N ALA A 239 -21.77 3.09 30.64
CA ALA A 239 -22.61 4.11 31.26
C ALA A 239 -23.06 5.17 30.23
N ASN A 240 -24.11 5.93 30.55
CA ASN A 240 -24.47 7.08 29.72
C ASN A 240 -23.39 8.17 29.83
N GLY A 241 -23.00 8.75 28.69
CA GLY A 241 -21.87 9.68 28.61
C GLY A 241 -21.99 10.92 29.51
N GLU A 242 -23.21 11.40 29.78
CA GLU A 242 -23.45 12.47 30.76
C GLU A 242 -23.15 12.01 32.20
N VAL A 243 -23.67 10.83 32.59
CA VAL A 243 -23.48 10.24 33.93
C VAL A 243 -22.00 9.98 34.19
N ALA A 244 -21.29 9.42 33.20
CA ALA A 244 -19.84 9.25 33.26
C ALA A 244 -19.10 10.59 33.39
N SER A 245 -19.51 11.63 32.63
CA SER A 245 -18.88 12.95 32.71
C SER A 245 -19.06 13.61 34.09
N LEU A 246 -20.24 13.50 34.70
CA LEU A 246 -20.50 14.02 36.03
C LEU A 246 -19.73 13.24 37.10
N ALA A 247 -19.73 11.90 37.05
CA ALA A 247 -18.97 11.06 37.98
C ALA A 247 -17.45 11.34 37.96
N LEU A 248 -16.89 11.54 36.75
CA LEU A 248 -15.49 11.95 36.61
C LEU A 248 -15.26 13.37 37.16
N SER A 249 -16.18 14.32 36.95
CA SER A 249 -16.05 15.67 37.54
C SER A 249 -16.10 15.68 39.08
N VAL A 250 -16.94 14.83 39.69
CA VAL A 250 -16.99 14.64 41.15
C VAL A 250 -15.68 14.02 41.66
N MET A 251 -15.17 13.01 40.96
CA MET A 251 -13.88 12.38 41.29
C MET A 251 -12.72 13.39 41.20
N GLN A 252 -12.69 14.22 40.15
CA GLN A 252 -11.70 15.29 39.96
C GLN A 252 -11.73 16.26 41.16
N MET A 253 -12.89 16.79 41.53
CA MET A 253 -13.01 17.73 42.65
C MET A 253 -12.62 17.09 44.00
N ALA A 254 -13.02 15.85 44.24
CA ALA A 254 -12.69 15.12 45.47
C ALA A 254 -11.19 14.87 45.63
N ILE A 255 -10.49 14.46 44.55
CA ILE A 255 -9.03 14.27 44.57
C ILE A 255 -8.32 15.61 44.78
N LEU A 256 -8.70 16.66 44.04
CA LEU A 256 -8.06 17.98 44.17
C LEU A 256 -8.19 18.60 45.56
N LYS A 257 -9.36 18.50 46.21
CA LYS A 257 -9.58 19.00 47.58
C LYS A 257 -8.95 18.15 48.68
N SER A 258 -8.38 16.98 48.37
CA SER A 258 -7.83 16.05 49.37
C SER A 258 -6.32 15.86 49.25
N VAL A 259 -5.77 15.90 48.03
CA VAL A 259 -4.33 15.65 47.73
C VAL A 259 -3.73 16.66 46.72
N GLY A 260 -4.33 17.84 46.56
CA GLY A 260 -3.77 18.91 45.72
C GLY A 260 -2.44 19.44 46.26
N ASP A 261 -1.48 19.72 45.37
CA ASP A 261 -0.13 20.21 45.69
C ASP A 261 -0.19 21.42 46.65
N GLY A 262 -1.05 22.41 46.35
CA GLY A 262 -1.23 23.62 47.17
C GLY A 262 -1.87 23.42 48.55
N ILE A 263 -2.42 22.23 48.84
CA ILE A 263 -2.84 21.84 50.20
C ILE A 263 -1.65 21.20 50.91
N CYS A 264 -1.01 20.21 50.27
CA CYS A 264 0.13 19.48 50.85
C CYS A 264 1.36 20.38 51.11
N ILE A 265 1.57 21.44 50.32
CA ILE A 265 2.60 22.46 50.56
C ILE A 265 2.28 23.28 51.82
N ARG A 266 1.03 23.75 51.99
CA ARG A 266 0.60 24.50 53.20
C ARG A 266 0.76 23.67 54.48
N GLU A 267 0.57 22.36 54.40
CA GLU A 267 0.73 21.45 55.53
C GLU A 267 2.17 20.95 55.73
N GLY A 268 3.08 21.24 54.79
CA GLY A 268 4.51 20.87 54.85
C GLY A 268 4.82 19.43 54.41
N LEU A 269 3.83 18.71 53.87
CA LEU A 269 3.94 17.31 53.44
C LEU A 269 4.71 17.12 52.13
N VAL A 270 4.79 18.18 51.33
CA VAL A 270 5.58 18.24 50.09
C VAL A 270 6.18 19.64 50.02
N ARG A 271 7.49 19.73 49.75
CA ARG A 271 8.16 21.00 49.46
C ARG A 271 8.37 21.12 47.96
N GLU A 272 8.04 22.27 47.39
CA GLU A 272 8.49 22.64 46.06
C GLU A 272 9.97 22.99 46.17
N VAL A 273 10.84 22.31 45.42
CA VAL A 273 12.30 22.53 45.47
C VAL A 273 12.65 23.51 44.36
N THR A 274 12.91 24.75 44.74
CA THR A 274 13.19 25.87 43.84
C THR A 274 14.66 26.28 43.84
N ASP A 275 15.28 26.32 45.03
CA ASP A 275 16.65 26.81 45.23
C ASP A 275 17.60 25.73 45.75
N LEU A 276 18.91 26.01 45.72
CA LEU A 276 19.92 25.06 46.22
C LEU A 276 19.82 24.84 47.74
N ASP A 277 19.33 25.82 48.48
CA ASP A 277 19.13 25.73 49.93
C ASP A 277 17.93 24.83 50.28
N ASP A 278 16.92 24.71 49.40
CA ASP A 278 15.81 23.74 49.55
C ASP A 278 16.34 22.30 49.50
N LEU A 279 17.32 22.01 48.62
CA LEU A 279 17.96 20.70 48.53
C LEU A 279 18.75 20.35 49.81
N ILE A 280 19.39 21.34 50.43
CA ILE A 280 20.08 21.17 51.72
C ILE A 280 19.06 20.92 52.83
N ALA A 281 17.98 21.71 52.90
CA ALA A 281 16.90 21.53 53.87
C ALA A 281 16.12 20.20 53.72
N VAL A 282 16.15 19.57 52.55
CA VAL A 282 15.67 18.19 52.30
C VAL A 282 16.68 17.15 52.78
N ALA A 283 17.99 17.39 52.63
CA ALA A 283 19.04 16.49 53.11
C ALA A 283 19.21 16.51 54.65
N GLU A 284 18.95 17.65 55.31
CA GLU A 284 19.08 17.81 56.76
C GLU A 284 17.87 17.26 57.56
N GLY A 285 16.80 16.81 56.90
CA GLY A 285 15.75 15.97 57.53
C GLY A 285 14.94 16.64 58.64
N THR A 286 14.80 17.96 58.63
CA THR A 286 14.17 18.71 59.73
C THR A 286 12.64 18.81 59.62
N GLY A 287 11.93 18.27 60.63
CA GLY A 287 10.55 18.68 60.94
C GLY A 287 9.50 17.59 61.19
N GLU A 288 9.74 16.60 62.06
CA GLU A 288 8.62 15.87 62.66
C GLU A 288 7.76 16.85 63.49
N ARG A 289 6.51 17.09 63.06
CA ARG A 289 5.56 17.93 63.81
C ARG A 289 5.08 17.19 65.05
N THR A 290 5.15 17.85 66.21
CA THR A 290 4.59 17.33 67.46
C THR A 290 3.07 17.23 67.39
N VAL A 291 2.53 16.06 67.78
CA VAL A 291 1.11 15.75 67.72
C VAL A 291 0.33 16.59 68.74
N THR A 292 -0.76 17.23 68.28
CA THR A 292 -1.79 17.83 69.15
C THR A 292 -3.08 17.03 68.99
N PRO A 293 -3.43 16.15 69.95
CA PRO A 293 -4.52 15.21 69.75
C PRO A 293 -5.91 15.86 69.93
N GLY A 294 -6.80 15.65 68.97
CA GLY A 294 -8.24 15.61 69.22
C GLY A 294 -9.13 16.57 68.41
N GLU A 295 -9.52 16.15 67.19
CA GLU A 295 -10.85 16.44 66.63
C GLU A 295 -11.40 15.14 66.01
N GLU A 296 -12.52 14.61 66.53
CA GLU A 296 -12.95 13.20 66.32
C GLU A 296 -13.35 12.82 64.88
N HIS A 297 -13.31 13.75 63.92
CA HIS A 297 -13.78 13.56 62.54
C HIS A 297 -12.76 14.01 61.47
N ARG A 298 -11.50 14.30 61.85
CA ARG A 298 -10.44 14.74 60.93
C ARG A 298 -9.42 13.62 60.71
N ILE A 299 -9.08 13.35 59.44
CA ILE A 299 -7.91 12.53 59.11
C ILE A 299 -6.69 13.45 59.05
N GLU A 300 -5.71 13.20 59.93
CA GLU A 300 -4.40 13.85 59.85
C GLU A 300 -3.67 13.37 58.58
N ARG A 301 -3.46 14.28 57.63
CA ARG A 301 -2.66 13.99 56.42
C ARG A 301 -1.20 13.85 56.85
N THR A 302 -0.71 12.61 56.90
CA THR A 302 0.71 12.28 57.17
C THR A 302 1.41 11.82 55.90
N HIS A 303 2.75 11.85 55.85
CA HIS A 303 3.50 11.30 54.71
C HIS A 303 3.17 9.80 54.46
N ALA A 304 2.92 9.04 55.54
CA ALA A 304 2.51 7.64 55.44
C ALA A 304 1.11 7.50 54.81
N TRP A 305 0.15 8.33 55.23
CA TRP A 305 -1.19 8.41 54.63
C TRP A 305 -1.13 8.82 53.15
N LEU A 306 -0.34 9.83 52.79
CA LEU A 306 -0.17 10.29 51.40
C LEU A 306 0.44 9.19 50.52
N LYS A 307 1.44 8.45 51.02
CA LYS A 307 2.04 7.30 50.31
C LYS A 307 1.05 6.14 50.14
N ALA A 308 0.18 5.88 51.12
CA ALA A 308 -0.87 4.88 51.01
C ALA A 308 -1.96 5.30 50.01
N THR A 309 -2.53 6.50 50.15
CA THR A 309 -3.61 7.00 49.28
C THR A 309 -3.17 7.21 47.85
N SER A 310 -1.97 7.72 47.58
CA SER A 310 -1.43 7.81 46.22
C SER A 310 -1.31 6.46 45.52
N SER A 311 -1.00 5.38 46.26
CA SER A 311 -1.00 4.01 45.70
C SER A 311 -2.41 3.49 45.39
N GLN A 312 -3.40 3.83 46.22
CA GLN A 312 -4.81 3.47 46.01
C GLN A 312 -5.43 4.26 44.85
N LEU A 313 -5.14 5.56 44.76
CA LEU A 313 -5.53 6.42 43.64
C LEU A 313 -4.94 5.93 42.32
N LEU A 314 -3.66 5.51 42.31
CA LEU A 314 -3.05 4.90 41.12
C LEU A 314 -3.80 3.62 40.68
N MET A 315 -4.22 2.76 41.62
CA MET A 315 -5.00 1.57 41.29
C MET A 315 -6.41 1.91 40.76
N ALA A 316 -7.09 2.90 41.36
CA ALA A 316 -8.41 3.34 40.92
C ALA A 316 -8.37 4.00 39.54
N LEU A 317 -7.46 4.96 39.32
CA LEU A 317 -7.24 5.60 38.02
C LEU A 317 -6.85 4.57 36.94
N LYS A 318 -6.08 3.54 37.29
CA LYS A 318 -5.75 2.45 36.37
C LYS A 318 -6.98 1.60 35.99
N ALA A 319 -7.96 1.45 36.89
CA ALA A 319 -9.22 0.79 36.55
C ALA A 319 -10.03 1.57 35.50
N LEU A 320 -9.85 2.89 35.39
CA LEU A 320 -10.50 3.74 34.38
C LEU A 320 -9.94 3.60 32.96
N THR A 321 -8.84 2.84 32.75
CA THR A 321 -8.20 2.66 31.44
C THR A 321 -9.19 2.31 30.28
N PRO A 322 -10.25 1.51 30.48
CA PRO A 322 -11.23 1.24 29.42
C PRO A 322 -12.00 2.48 28.92
N ILE A 323 -12.15 3.54 29.72
CA ILE A 323 -12.93 4.74 29.37
C ILE A 323 -12.37 5.45 28.11
N VAL A 324 -11.09 5.24 27.76
CA VAL A 324 -10.50 5.72 26.50
C VAL A 324 -11.25 5.18 25.26
N LEU A 325 -11.96 4.05 25.39
CA LEU A 325 -12.79 3.43 24.33
C LEU A 325 -14.30 3.74 24.46
N HIS A 326 -14.68 4.70 25.31
CA HIS A 326 -16.08 5.03 25.54
C HIS A 326 -16.73 5.61 24.27
N PRO A 327 -17.92 5.12 23.84
CA PRO A 327 -18.50 5.52 22.55
C PRO A 327 -18.93 6.99 22.49
N THR A 328 -19.35 7.58 23.62
CA THR A 328 -19.81 8.97 23.68
C THR A 328 -18.67 9.95 23.97
N ALA A 329 -18.51 10.97 23.12
CA ALA A 329 -17.48 12.00 23.24
C ALA A 329 -17.50 12.80 24.56
N THR A 330 -18.65 13.00 25.20
CA THR A 330 -18.74 13.77 26.47
C THR A 330 -17.97 13.13 27.62
N ALA A 331 -17.98 11.80 27.72
CA ALA A 331 -17.18 11.08 28.71
C ALA A 331 -15.68 11.16 28.39
N LEU A 332 -15.32 11.13 27.10
CA LEU A 332 -13.95 11.28 26.62
C LEU A 332 -13.38 12.67 26.94
N VAL A 333 -14.16 13.75 26.73
CA VAL A 333 -13.79 15.11 27.16
C VAL A 333 -13.62 15.18 28.68
N ALA A 334 -14.50 14.53 29.46
CA ALA A 334 -14.42 14.54 30.92
C ALA A 334 -13.18 13.83 31.47
N ILE A 335 -12.76 12.69 30.91
CA ILE A 335 -11.51 12.01 31.33
C ILE A 335 -10.26 12.80 30.91
N SER A 336 -10.28 13.54 29.78
CA SER A 336 -9.20 14.49 29.44
C SER A 336 -9.17 15.72 30.36
N SER A 337 -10.32 16.29 30.73
CA SER A 337 -10.40 17.36 31.74
C SER A 337 -9.83 16.90 33.08
N LEU A 338 -10.27 15.73 33.58
CA LEU A 338 -9.77 15.14 34.82
C LEU A 338 -8.26 14.92 34.77
N SER A 339 -7.75 14.26 33.71
CA SER A 339 -6.32 13.97 33.61
C SER A 339 -5.47 15.23 33.44
N SER A 340 -5.96 16.25 32.73
CA SER A 340 -5.27 17.55 32.66
C SER A 340 -5.21 18.25 34.01
N SER A 341 -6.35 18.38 34.70
CA SER A 341 -6.40 19.07 36.00
C SER A 341 -5.63 18.34 37.11
N LEU A 342 -5.60 17.00 37.10
CA LEU A 342 -4.73 16.25 38.02
C LEU A 342 -3.25 16.47 37.67
N LEU A 343 -2.86 16.49 36.39
CA LEU A 343 -1.48 16.77 36.01
C LEU A 343 -1.02 18.18 36.40
N GLU A 344 -1.91 19.17 36.35
CA GLU A 344 -1.63 20.56 36.75
C GLU A 344 -1.50 20.74 38.26
N TYR A 345 -2.40 20.12 39.05
CA TYR A 345 -2.53 20.40 40.49
C TYR A 345 -2.10 19.28 41.44
N THR A 346 -1.70 18.10 40.96
CA THR A 346 -1.14 16.98 41.77
C THR A 346 0.24 16.54 41.26
N SER A 347 0.97 17.49 40.66
CA SER A 347 2.23 17.30 39.96
C SER A 347 3.36 16.80 40.88
N LEU A 348 3.33 17.18 42.16
CA LEU A 348 4.28 16.79 43.19
C LEU A 348 3.73 15.70 44.12
N THR A 349 2.42 15.69 44.39
CA THR A 349 1.78 14.70 45.29
C THR A 349 1.54 13.34 44.64
N LEU A 350 1.24 13.26 43.33
CA LEU A 350 0.92 12.02 42.60
C LEU A 350 1.90 11.70 41.44
N PRO A 351 3.24 11.72 41.64
CA PRO A 351 4.21 11.52 40.57
C PRO A 351 4.10 10.14 39.89
N SER A 352 3.64 9.12 40.62
CA SER A 352 3.40 7.76 40.12
C SER A 352 2.19 7.66 39.19
N CYS A 353 1.21 8.57 39.28
CA CYS A 353 0.04 8.62 38.40
C CYS A 353 0.35 9.32 37.07
N ARG A 354 1.40 10.15 37.02
CA ARG A 354 1.74 10.98 35.86
C ARG A 354 1.82 10.22 34.53
N PRO A 355 2.51 9.05 34.40
CA PRO A 355 2.59 8.34 33.12
C PRO A 355 1.23 7.80 32.66
N LEU A 356 0.36 7.40 33.59
CA LEU A 356 -0.98 6.89 33.29
C LEU A 356 -1.89 8.02 32.77
N LEU A 357 -1.91 9.16 33.47
CA LEU A 357 -2.72 10.32 33.08
C LEU A 357 -2.27 10.90 31.72
N ILE A 358 -0.95 10.94 31.47
CA ILE A 358 -0.38 11.28 30.16
C ILE A 358 -0.81 10.26 29.09
N SER A 359 -0.83 8.96 29.40
CA SER A 359 -1.25 7.93 28.43
C SER A 359 -2.71 8.08 27.99
N PHE A 360 -3.59 8.58 28.88
CA PHE A 360 -4.97 8.93 28.54
C PHE A 360 -5.02 10.15 27.60
N LEU A 361 -4.38 11.27 27.96
CA LEU A 361 -4.36 12.45 27.08
C LEU A 361 -3.78 12.17 25.69
N LEU A 362 -2.66 11.43 25.62
CA LEU A 362 -2.02 11.07 24.34
C LEU A 362 -2.91 10.18 23.46
N SER A 363 -3.61 9.21 24.04
CA SER A 363 -4.54 8.35 23.26
C SER A 363 -5.80 9.11 22.83
N LEU A 364 -6.36 9.97 23.69
CA LEU A 364 -7.51 10.81 23.36
C LEU A 364 -7.19 11.85 22.27
N SER A 365 -5.96 12.36 22.21
CA SER A 365 -5.47 13.24 21.13
C SER A 365 -5.52 12.61 19.73
N ARG A 366 -5.68 11.27 19.64
CA ARG A 366 -5.84 10.51 18.40
C ARG A 366 -7.26 9.97 18.16
N SER A 367 -8.22 10.31 19.01
CA SER A 367 -9.61 9.88 18.84
C SER A 367 -10.22 10.40 17.53
N THR A 368 -11.18 9.67 16.99
CA THR A 368 -11.92 10.03 15.76
C THR A 368 -12.88 11.22 15.94
N TYR A 369 -13.09 11.67 17.18
CA TYR A 369 -13.93 12.82 17.50
C TYR A 369 -13.08 14.08 17.61
N ASP A 370 -13.22 14.99 16.64
CA ASP A 370 -12.44 16.23 16.58
C ASP A 370 -12.55 17.10 17.85
N SER A 371 -13.73 17.12 18.49
CA SER A 371 -13.94 17.83 19.77
C SER A 371 -13.17 17.23 20.95
N VAL A 372 -12.78 15.95 20.88
CA VAL A 372 -12.01 15.24 21.91
C VAL A 372 -10.52 15.37 21.62
N SER A 373 -10.11 15.18 20.36
CA SER A 373 -8.71 15.30 19.95
C SER A 373 -8.19 16.73 20.15
N SER A 374 -8.94 17.75 19.73
CA SER A 374 -8.60 19.16 19.91
C SER A 374 -8.55 19.57 21.39
N HIS A 375 -9.48 19.11 22.22
CA HIS A 375 -9.47 19.37 23.67
C HIS A 375 -8.27 18.69 24.36
N ALA A 376 -8.03 17.40 24.10
CA ALA A 376 -6.91 16.67 24.70
C ALA A 376 -5.55 17.23 24.25
N TYR A 377 -5.43 17.62 22.97
CA TYR A 377 -4.25 18.28 22.43
C TYR A 377 -4.04 19.68 23.03
N GLY A 378 -5.10 20.50 23.12
CA GLY A 378 -5.06 21.82 23.76
C GLY A 378 -4.60 21.76 25.22
N SER A 379 -5.14 20.82 25.99
CA SER A 379 -4.71 20.52 27.36
C SER A 379 -3.22 20.12 27.45
N LEU A 380 -2.74 19.26 26.55
CA LEU A 380 -1.31 18.89 26.48
C LEU A 380 -0.40 20.09 26.14
N VAL A 381 -0.83 21.00 25.27
CA VAL A 381 -0.11 22.23 24.94
C VAL A 381 -0.13 23.22 26.11
N GLN A 382 -1.25 23.36 26.83
CA GLN A 382 -1.35 24.19 28.04
C GLN A 382 -0.40 23.69 29.15
N LEU A 383 -0.40 22.37 29.43
CA LEU A 383 0.48 21.72 30.41
C LEU A 383 1.99 21.76 30.06
N THR A 384 2.34 22.18 28.84
CA THR A 384 3.73 22.27 28.36
C THR A 384 4.16 23.69 27.99
N SER A 385 3.24 24.66 28.10
CA SER A 385 3.49 26.09 28.03
C SER A 385 4.60 26.52 29.01
N PRO A 386 5.45 27.50 28.66
CA PRO A 386 6.52 27.98 29.54
C PRO A 386 6.02 28.59 30.86
N ALA A 387 4.73 28.92 30.98
CA ALA A 387 4.12 29.37 32.22
C ALA A 387 3.80 28.23 33.21
N SER A 388 3.84 26.96 32.77
CA SER A 388 3.48 25.80 33.61
C SER A 388 4.67 25.27 34.43
N LYS A 389 4.45 25.07 35.74
CA LYS A 389 5.42 24.42 36.64
C LYS A 389 5.75 22.97 36.23
N VAL A 390 4.79 22.32 35.57
CA VAL A 390 4.82 20.88 35.26
C VAL A 390 5.68 20.54 34.04
N ARG A 391 6.04 21.54 33.20
CA ARG A 391 6.76 21.37 31.93
C ARG A 391 8.00 20.47 32.02
N HIS A 392 8.89 20.70 32.99
CA HIS A 392 10.13 19.93 33.11
C HIS A 392 9.86 18.46 33.51
N PRO A 393 9.16 18.16 34.63
CA PRO A 393 8.80 16.79 34.99
C PRO A 393 7.98 16.05 33.92
N LEU A 394 7.09 16.75 33.22
CA LEU A 394 6.28 16.20 32.12
C LEU A 394 7.17 15.81 30.93
N SER A 395 8.07 16.69 30.49
CA SER A 395 8.99 16.41 29.37
C SER A 395 9.91 15.20 29.63
N GLN A 396 10.35 15.01 30.87
CA GLN A 396 11.11 13.82 31.28
C GLN A 396 10.25 12.55 31.24
N THR A 397 9.00 12.61 31.73
CA THR A 397 8.08 11.47 31.67
C THR A 397 7.71 11.09 30.23
N LEU A 398 7.49 12.04 29.32
CA LEU A 398 7.27 11.75 27.90
C LEU A 398 8.48 11.04 27.27
N LEU A 399 9.69 11.53 27.52
CA LEU A 399 10.91 10.92 26.98
C LEU A 399 11.08 9.49 27.52
N GLN A 400 10.87 9.28 28.82
CA GLN A 400 10.91 7.96 29.43
C GLN A 400 9.84 7.03 28.82
N MET A 401 8.60 7.50 28.64
CA MET A 401 7.54 6.72 27.99
C MET A 401 7.93 6.31 26.57
N THR A 402 8.57 7.17 25.76
CA THR A 402 9.04 6.75 24.42
C THR A 402 10.10 5.65 24.48
N GLY A 403 11.07 5.74 25.41
CA GLY A 403 12.07 4.69 25.61
C GLY A 403 11.48 3.38 26.12
N ASP A 404 10.55 3.45 27.08
CA ASP A 404 9.86 2.29 27.63
C ASP A 404 9.00 1.60 26.55
N ILE A 405 8.29 2.36 25.71
CA ILE A 405 7.51 1.83 24.58
C ILE A 405 8.42 1.14 23.55
N LEU A 406 9.53 1.78 23.13
CA LEU A 406 10.50 1.17 22.21
C LEU A 406 11.13 -0.11 22.79
N SER A 407 11.29 -0.20 24.12
CA SER A 407 11.80 -1.39 24.79
C SER A 407 10.77 -2.53 24.96
N THR A 408 9.47 -2.20 24.94
CA THR A 408 8.36 -3.14 25.21
C THR A 408 7.62 -3.57 23.95
N LEU A 409 7.58 -2.76 22.90
CA LEU A 409 6.96 -3.10 21.60
C LEU A 409 7.46 -4.44 21.03
N PRO A 410 8.77 -4.81 21.09
CA PRO A 410 9.24 -6.14 20.69
C PRO A 410 8.69 -7.31 21.54
N ARG A 411 8.15 -7.05 22.73
CA ARG A 411 7.46 -8.07 23.56
C ARG A 411 5.97 -8.17 23.26
N VAL A 412 5.37 -7.11 22.71
CA VAL A 412 3.93 -7.04 22.43
C VAL A 412 3.62 -7.54 21.01
N LEU A 413 4.47 -7.24 20.03
CA LEU A 413 4.30 -7.72 18.65
C LEU A 413 4.04 -9.24 18.55
N PRO A 414 4.85 -10.15 19.16
CA PRO A 414 4.61 -11.60 19.06
C PRO A 414 3.35 -12.10 19.77
N SER A 415 2.64 -11.23 20.52
CA SER A 415 1.42 -11.60 21.24
C SER A 415 0.13 -11.41 20.43
N HIS A 416 0.24 -10.98 19.16
CA HIS A 416 -0.90 -10.69 18.26
C HIS A 416 -1.95 -9.75 18.88
N ALA A 417 -1.53 -8.91 19.83
CA ALA A 417 -2.40 -7.99 20.56
C ALA A 417 -2.50 -6.66 19.81
N ASP A 418 -2.94 -6.69 18.55
CA ASP A 418 -2.93 -5.58 17.59
C ASP A 418 -3.42 -4.26 18.19
N PHE A 419 -4.56 -4.28 18.90
CA PHE A 419 -5.10 -3.09 19.59
C PHE A 419 -4.11 -2.45 20.59
N LYS A 420 -3.29 -3.24 21.29
CA LYS A 420 -2.26 -2.71 22.20
C LYS A 420 -1.08 -2.14 21.43
N VAL A 421 -0.73 -2.73 20.28
CA VAL A 421 0.33 -2.19 19.40
C VAL A 421 -0.14 -0.85 18.83
N GLU A 422 -1.37 -0.77 18.32
CA GLU A 422 -2.00 0.45 17.80
C GLU A 422 -2.10 1.54 18.88
N LEU A 423 -2.44 1.20 20.13
CA LEU A 423 -2.47 2.16 21.25
C LEU A 423 -1.07 2.69 21.63
N LEU A 424 -0.04 1.83 21.64
CA LEU A 424 1.32 2.21 22.02
C LEU A 424 2.04 3.01 20.92
N ALA A 425 1.94 2.57 19.67
CA ALA A 425 2.36 3.37 18.50
C ALA A 425 1.54 4.67 18.42
N GLY A 426 0.25 4.56 18.73
CA GLY A 426 -0.69 5.63 19.07
C GLY A 426 -0.03 6.75 19.88
N GLN A 427 0.37 6.41 21.10
CA GLN A 427 0.96 7.35 22.05
C GLN A 427 2.29 7.95 21.57
N VAL A 428 3.20 7.17 20.98
CA VAL A 428 4.50 7.70 20.49
C VAL A 428 4.30 8.72 19.35
N GLU A 429 3.39 8.46 18.42
CA GLU A 429 3.08 9.43 17.36
C GLU A 429 2.49 10.73 17.93
N ALA A 430 1.61 10.65 18.93
CA ALA A 430 1.05 11.82 19.60
C ALA A 430 2.14 12.67 20.29
N ILE A 431 3.13 12.03 20.93
CA ILE A 431 4.30 12.71 21.50
C ILE A 431 5.08 13.44 20.40
N CYS A 432 5.26 12.82 19.24
CA CYS A 432 5.98 13.43 18.11
C CYS A 432 5.20 14.58 17.44
N ARG A 433 3.87 14.48 17.35
CA ARG A 433 2.98 15.57 16.87
C ARG A 433 3.07 16.83 17.74
N LEU A 434 3.21 16.71 19.06
CA LEU A 434 3.44 17.85 19.96
C LEU A 434 4.76 18.58 19.63
N VAL A 435 5.83 17.81 19.43
CA VAL A 435 7.19 18.33 19.14
C VAL A 435 7.27 19.06 17.80
N THR A 436 6.60 18.55 16.77
CA THR A 436 6.66 19.11 15.41
C THR A 436 5.91 20.44 15.28
N ILE A 437 4.73 20.55 15.88
CA ILE A 437 3.86 21.73 15.75
C ILE A 437 4.33 22.90 16.64
N SER A 438 4.67 22.65 17.91
CA SER A 438 5.00 23.69 18.89
C SER A 438 6.52 23.80 19.14
N SER A 439 7.28 24.03 18.05
CA SER A 439 8.72 23.79 17.99
C SER A 439 9.60 24.51 19.03
N GLU A 440 9.22 25.69 19.53
CA GLU A 440 9.99 26.44 20.54
C GLU A 440 9.83 25.83 21.94
N ASN A 441 8.59 25.53 22.35
CA ASN A 441 8.27 24.99 23.68
C ASN A 441 8.85 23.60 23.92
N PHE A 442 8.95 22.78 22.87
CA PHE A 442 9.40 21.38 22.93
C PHE A 442 10.89 21.17 22.56
N SER A 443 11.69 22.23 22.48
CA SER A 443 13.13 22.18 22.19
C SER A 443 13.95 21.27 23.14
N THR A 444 13.50 21.07 24.38
CA THR A 444 14.10 20.10 25.31
C THR A 444 13.74 18.66 24.97
N LEU A 445 12.51 18.40 24.53
CA LEU A 445 11.99 17.08 24.19
C LEU A 445 12.51 16.60 22.83
N SER A 446 12.57 17.45 21.80
CA SER A 446 13.19 17.11 20.51
C SER A 446 14.65 16.71 20.66
N ARG A 447 15.43 17.49 21.42
CA ARG A 447 16.83 17.14 21.78
C ARG A 447 16.94 15.91 22.68
N GLY A 448 15.90 15.60 23.46
CA GLY A 448 15.80 14.36 24.23
C GLY A 448 15.61 13.14 23.32
N LEU A 449 14.64 13.21 22.40
CA LEU A 449 14.35 12.19 21.40
C LEU A 449 15.55 11.98 20.47
N GLY A 450 16.14 13.07 19.95
CA GLY A 450 17.36 13.02 19.15
C GLY A 450 18.49 12.25 19.85
N LYS A 451 18.69 12.46 21.16
CA LYS A 451 19.66 11.68 21.95
C LYS A 451 19.34 10.18 22.09
N LEU A 452 18.09 9.74 21.92
CA LEU A 452 17.72 8.31 21.92
C LEU A 452 18.03 7.60 20.58
N PHE A 453 18.11 8.35 19.47
CA PHE A 453 18.44 7.83 18.14
C PHE A 453 19.88 8.14 17.70
N GLY A 454 20.52 9.14 18.32
CA GLY A 454 21.93 9.43 18.16
C GLY A 454 22.85 8.39 18.84
N PRO A 455 24.18 8.53 18.69
CA PRO A 455 25.16 7.50 19.09
C PRO A 455 25.19 7.16 20.58
N MET A 456 24.68 8.04 21.45
CA MET A 456 24.60 7.81 22.90
C MET A 456 23.26 7.18 23.35
N GLY A 457 22.30 6.99 22.43
CA GLY A 457 20.95 6.50 22.73
C GLY A 457 20.84 5.00 22.95
N GLY A 458 21.93 4.25 22.77
CA GLY A 458 21.95 2.79 22.95
C GLY A 458 21.10 2.04 21.93
N ILE A 459 21.00 2.56 20.70
CA ILE A 459 20.17 2.01 19.62
C ILE A 459 20.38 0.52 19.37
N GLU A 460 21.60 0.02 19.52
CA GLU A 460 21.93 -1.40 19.45
C GLU A 460 21.06 -2.26 20.40
N LYS A 461 20.84 -1.79 21.63
CA LYS A 461 20.19 -2.57 22.71
C LYS A 461 18.69 -2.75 22.52
N TRP A 462 18.00 -1.76 21.92
CA TRP A 462 16.57 -1.86 21.61
C TRP A 462 16.34 -2.23 20.13
N GLY A 463 17.17 -1.73 19.22
CA GLY A 463 17.16 -2.05 17.79
C GLY A 463 17.34 -3.53 17.51
N TRP A 464 18.35 -4.21 18.08
CA TRP A 464 18.51 -5.66 17.89
C TRP A 464 17.29 -6.48 18.36
N ARG A 465 16.59 -6.02 19.41
CA ARG A 465 15.37 -6.68 19.91
C ARG A 465 14.18 -6.48 18.97
N LEU A 466 14.07 -5.29 18.39
CA LEU A 466 12.99 -4.91 17.48
C LEU A 466 13.19 -5.57 16.10
N LEU A 467 14.42 -5.59 15.57
CA LEU A 467 14.81 -6.33 14.36
C LEU A 467 14.63 -7.85 14.49
N ALA A 468 14.76 -8.41 15.69
CA ALA A 468 14.53 -9.84 15.93
C ALA A 468 13.04 -10.25 15.94
N VAL A 469 12.12 -9.30 15.79
CA VAL A 469 10.66 -9.50 15.94
C VAL A 469 9.87 -9.01 14.73
N MET A 470 10.39 -8.04 13.96
CA MET A 470 9.75 -7.57 12.73
C MET A 470 10.04 -8.52 11.55
N GLU A 471 9.37 -9.66 11.52
CA GLU A 471 9.34 -10.54 10.34
C GLU A 471 8.31 -10.04 9.32
N PHE A 472 8.74 -9.86 8.08
CA PHE A 472 7.89 -9.47 6.94
C PHE A 472 7.60 -10.67 6.06
N GLU A 473 6.38 -10.75 5.52
CA GLU A 473 5.95 -11.77 4.59
C GLU A 473 5.34 -11.11 3.34
N MET A 474 5.56 -11.71 2.17
CA MET A 474 4.94 -11.27 0.92
C MET A 474 3.43 -11.50 0.97
N SER A 475 2.64 -10.44 0.88
CA SER A 475 1.19 -10.57 0.69
C SER A 475 0.91 -11.35 -0.60
N GLN A 476 0.21 -12.47 -0.47
CA GLN A 476 -0.20 -13.29 -1.62
C GLN A 476 -1.50 -12.72 -2.20
N VAL A 477 -1.66 -12.76 -3.54
CA VAL A 477 -2.63 -11.96 -4.32
C VAL A 477 -2.19 -10.48 -4.41
N THR A 478 -2.05 -9.86 -5.59
CA THR A 478 -2.69 -10.13 -6.90
C THR A 478 -1.77 -10.72 -7.97
N ILE A 479 -2.26 -11.72 -8.71
CA ILE A 479 -1.72 -12.08 -10.02
C ILE A 479 -2.26 -11.07 -11.03
N THR A 480 -1.46 -10.05 -11.35
CA THR A 480 -1.64 -9.25 -12.56
C THR A 480 -0.66 -9.76 -13.61
N ASP A 481 -1.13 -10.58 -14.55
CA ASP A 481 -0.31 -11.06 -15.66
C ASP A 481 0.00 -9.90 -16.61
N SER A 482 1.10 -9.19 -16.35
CA SER A 482 1.68 -8.21 -17.29
C SER A 482 3.19 -8.02 -17.06
N PRO A 483 4.04 -8.92 -17.59
CA PRO A 483 5.49 -8.74 -17.69
C PRO A 483 5.91 -8.31 -19.11
N MET A 484 5.62 -7.07 -19.50
CA MET A 484 6.11 -6.43 -20.73
C MET A 484 6.60 -5.00 -20.42
N ALA A 485 7.53 -4.87 -19.47
CA ALA A 485 8.07 -3.59 -18.95
C ALA A 485 6.99 -2.50 -18.71
N ARG A 486 5.77 -2.94 -18.43
CA ARG A 486 4.47 -2.21 -18.38
C ARG A 486 4.31 -1.03 -19.37
N LEU A 487 4.44 -1.38 -20.67
CA LEU A 487 3.62 -0.95 -21.84
C LEU A 487 3.59 0.53 -22.37
N MET A 488 4.64 1.25 -22.75
CA MET A 488 6.08 0.97 -22.92
C MET A 488 6.69 0.31 -21.69
N LEU A 489 6.56 0.85 -20.48
CA LEU A 489 6.39 2.22 -19.92
C LEU A 489 5.48 3.22 -20.69
N GLU A 490 4.23 3.36 -20.24
CA GLU A 490 3.06 3.89 -21.00
C GLU A 490 3.16 5.24 -21.73
N GLN A 491 2.70 5.23 -23.00
CA GLN A 491 2.34 6.40 -23.81
C GLN A 491 0.85 6.80 -23.65
N GLY A 492 0.13 6.17 -22.72
CA GLY A 492 -1.30 6.38 -22.49
C GLY A 492 -1.60 7.57 -21.56
N THR A 493 -2.82 8.10 -21.66
CA THR A 493 -3.28 9.28 -20.88
C THR A 493 -3.77 8.97 -19.47
N ASP A 494 -3.80 7.70 -19.06
CA ASP A 494 -4.46 7.26 -17.84
C ASP A 494 -3.45 7.24 -16.68
N HIS A 495 -3.46 8.28 -15.85
CA HIS A 495 -2.52 8.48 -14.74
C HIS A 495 -2.72 7.49 -13.57
N TYR A 496 -2.31 6.24 -13.75
CA TYR A 496 -2.11 5.30 -12.65
C TYR A 496 -0.71 5.48 -12.05
N GLU A 497 -0.58 6.23 -10.94
CA GLU A 497 0.69 6.27 -10.19
C GLU A 497 1.00 4.89 -9.58
N PRO A 498 2.08 4.21 -9.98
CA PRO A 498 2.39 2.87 -9.48
C PRO A 498 2.90 2.95 -8.02
N THR A 499 2.01 2.69 -7.08
CA THR A 499 2.36 2.54 -5.65
C THR A 499 3.18 1.27 -5.42
N PHE A 500 4.17 1.34 -4.54
CA PHE A 500 4.87 0.14 -4.06
C PHE A 500 3.89 -0.87 -3.44
N PRO A 501 4.09 -2.19 -3.63
CA PRO A 501 3.26 -3.21 -2.99
C PRO A 501 3.42 -3.18 -1.46
N GLU A 502 2.31 -3.33 -0.74
CA GLU A 502 2.30 -3.33 0.72
C GLU A 502 2.99 -4.58 1.29
N LEU A 503 3.84 -4.37 2.30
CA LEU A 503 4.63 -5.41 2.96
C LEU A 503 3.94 -5.80 4.27
N SER A 504 3.34 -6.98 4.31
CA SER A 504 2.65 -7.50 5.50
C SER A 504 3.61 -7.91 6.61
N LEU A 505 3.40 -7.41 7.83
CA LEU A 505 4.10 -7.85 9.03
C LEU A 505 3.46 -9.13 9.59
N LYS A 506 4.22 -10.23 9.65
CA LYS A 506 3.77 -11.58 10.05
C LYS A 506 3.01 -11.65 11.38
N TYR A 507 3.31 -10.75 12.31
CA TYR A 507 2.70 -10.72 13.65
C TYR A 507 1.50 -9.77 13.78
N ILE A 508 1.21 -8.94 12.77
CA ILE A 508 0.12 -7.97 12.77
C ILE A 508 -0.96 -8.39 11.77
N THR A 509 -2.22 -8.39 12.20
CA THR A 509 -3.35 -8.80 11.35
C THR A 509 -4.15 -7.63 10.79
N SER A 510 -4.16 -6.48 11.48
CA SER A 510 -4.87 -5.28 11.03
C SER A 510 -3.98 -4.29 10.28
N ARG A 511 -4.47 -3.85 9.11
CA ARG A 511 -3.88 -2.75 8.31
C ARG A 511 -3.88 -1.41 9.06
N SER A 512 -4.79 -1.19 10.03
CA SER A 512 -4.76 -0.01 10.91
C SER A 512 -3.52 0.02 11.80
N THR A 513 -3.22 -1.12 12.43
CA THR A 513 -2.05 -1.31 13.31
C THR A 513 -0.75 -1.14 12.54
N GLN A 514 -0.66 -1.65 11.31
CA GLN A 514 0.50 -1.40 10.44
C GLN A 514 0.64 0.09 10.08
N ALA A 515 -0.44 0.73 9.61
CA ALA A 515 -0.39 2.15 9.23
C ALA A 515 -0.01 3.07 10.41
N THR A 516 -0.50 2.79 11.62
CA THR A 516 -0.10 3.54 12.84
C THR A 516 1.33 3.27 13.28
N LEU A 517 1.86 2.06 13.04
CA LEU A 517 3.27 1.71 13.30
C LEU A 517 4.22 2.38 12.30
N GLU A 518 3.86 2.44 11.01
CA GLU A 518 4.58 3.23 10.00
C GLU A 518 4.57 4.72 10.35
N GLN A 519 3.40 5.28 10.64
CA GLN A 519 3.24 6.69 10.95
C GLN A 519 3.95 7.07 12.27
N MET A 520 4.01 6.15 13.24
CA MET A 520 4.88 6.30 14.41
C MET A 520 6.34 6.52 13.98
N PHE A 521 6.94 5.64 13.18
CA PHE A 521 8.34 5.80 12.76
C PHE A 521 8.59 7.06 11.91
N ARG A 522 7.65 7.42 11.01
CA ARG A 522 7.71 8.70 10.27
C ARG A 522 7.68 9.90 11.23
N SER A 523 6.76 9.93 12.18
CA SER A 523 6.67 11.03 13.16
C SER A 523 7.91 11.14 14.06
N LEU A 524 8.51 9.99 14.39
CA LEU A 524 9.69 9.85 15.25
C LEU A 524 10.95 10.42 14.56
N GLY A 525 11.12 10.14 13.27
CA GLY A 525 12.16 10.77 12.44
C GLY A 525 11.99 12.30 12.35
N ASN A 526 10.77 12.78 12.16
CA ASN A 526 10.46 14.22 12.10
C ASN A 526 10.76 14.93 13.44
N ALA A 527 10.37 14.32 14.57
CA ALA A 527 10.59 14.88 15.90
C ALA A 527 12.09 14.91 16.32
N GLY A 528 12.88 13.91 15.91
CA GLY A 528 14.31 13.82 16.23
C GLY A 528 15.27 14.48 15.23
N ARG A 529 14.78 14.84 14.03
CA ARG A 529 15.51 15.63 13.01
C ARG A 529 16.90 15.04 12.69
N GLU A 530 17.96 15.87 12.70
CA GLU A 530 19.30 15.44 12.29
C GLU A 530 19.95 14.38 13.19
N ASP A 531 19.58 14.30 14.47
CA ASP A 531 20.18 13.33 15.38
C ASP A 531 19.74 11.89 15.03
N CYS A 532 18.56 11.74 14.42
CA CYS A 532 18.07 10.47 13.88
C CYS A 532 18.82 9.99 12.63
N ILE A 533 19.66 10.81 11.98
CA ILE A 533 20.45 10.38 10.80
C ILE A 533 21.38 9.21 11.18
N TYR A 534 21.95 9.22 12.39
CA TYR A 534 22.77 8.11 12.89
C TYR A 534 21.97 6.79 12.99
N ALA A 535 20.69 6.85 13.37
CA ALA A 535 19.84 5.66 13.40
C ALA A 535 19.59 5.11 12.00
N VAL A 536 19.35 5.97 11.00
CA VAL A 536 19.19 5.55 9.60
C VAL A 536 20.49 4.93 9.08
N GLU A 537 21.64 5.56 9.32
CA GLU A 537 22.97 5.02 8.95
C GLU A 537 23.24 3.65 9.63
N TRP A 538 22.88 3.48 10.92
CA TRP A 538 23.02 2.20 11.63
C TRP A 538 22.09 1.11 11.07
N PHE A 539 20.80 1.40 10.91
CA PHE A 539 19.82 0.43 10.38
C PHE A 539 20.17 0.01 8.95
N THR A 540 20.60 0.93 8.10
CA THR A 540 20.98 0.61 6.71
C THR A 540 22.29 -0.16 6.61
N ALA A 541 23.28 0.10 7.48
CA ALA A 541 24.48 -0.74 7.58
C ALA A 541 24.17 -2.17 8.05
N VAL A 542 23.26 -2.33 9.03
CA VAL A 542 22.76 -3.66 9.44
C VAL A 542 21.99 -4.35 8.29
N GLY A 543 21.24 -3.56 7.50
CA GLY A 543 20.53 -4.01 6.31
C GLY A 543 21.44 -4.44 5.16
N ARG A 544 22.60 -3.79 4.95
CA ARG A 544 23.62 -4.24 3.99
C ARG A 544 24.22 -5.58 4.42
N ASN A 545 24.70 -5.65 5.66
CA ASN A 545 25.50 -6.76 6.15
C ASN A 545 24.68 -8.04 6.45
N ARG A 546 23.37 -8.06 6.18
CA ARG A 546 22.47 -9.20 6.40
C ARG A 546 21.37 -9.25 5.35
N ARG A 547 21.25 -10.38 4.65
CA ARG A 547 20.15 -10.66 3.71
C ARG A 547 19.02 -11.52 4.34
N ASP A 548 19.00 -11.59 5.67
CA ASP A 548 17.95 -12.22 6.50
C ASP A 548 16.73 -11.31 6.67
N ASP A 549 15.66 -11.82 7.29
CA ASP A 549 14.45 -11.06 7.68
C ASP A 549 14.80 -9.82 8.53
N ARG A 550 15.83 -9.94 9.39
CA ARG A 550 16.35 -8.84 10.21
C ARG A 550 17.00 -7.73 9.38
N GLY A 551 17.55 -8.06 8.21
CA GLY A 551 18.08 -7.10 7.25
C GLY A 551 16.98 -6.37 6.50
N VAL A 552 15.95 -7.10 6.04
CA VAL A 552 14.72 -6.52 5.47
C VAL A 552 14.10 -5.51 6.45
N ALA A 553 13.94 -5.91 7.72
CA ALA A 553 13.42 -5.05 8.77
C ALA A 553 14.29 -3.81 9.03
N ALA A 554 15.61 -3.94 8.96
CA ALA A 554 16.53 -2.83 9.17
C ALA A 554 16.45 -1.81 8.02
N LEU A 555 16.45 -2.25 6.76
CA LEU A 555 16.20 -1.37 5.62
C LEU A 555 14.83 -0.67 5.70
N TRP A 556 13.79 -1.39 6.14
CA TRP A 556 12.44 -0.86 6.25
C TRP A 556 12.34 0.24 7.32
N LEU A 557 12.89 -0.01 8.52
CA LEU A 557 12.96 1.00 9.59
C LEU A 557 13.81 2.21 9.16
N GLY A 558 14.92 1.98 8.45
CA GLY A 558 15.72 3.03 7.84
C GLY A 558 14.90 3.91 6.89
N SER A 559 14.07 3.32 6.02
CA SER A 559 13.23 4.06 5.06
C SER A 559 12.15 4.91 5.76
N ARG A 560 11.39 4.34 6.69
CA ARG A 560 10.29 5.05 7.39
C ARG A 560 10.81 6.13 8.35
N LEU A 561 12.01 5.96 8.93
CA LEU A 561 12.70 7.03 9.66
C LEU A 561 13.21 8.14 8.72
N LEU A 562 13.78 7.79 7.56
CA LEU A 562 14.30 8.75 6.58
C LEU A 562 13.19 9.63 5.98
N GLU A 563 12.05 9.02 5.61
CA GLU A 563 10.81 9.74 5.26
C GLU A 563 10.45 10.80 6.31
N GLY A 564 10.46 10.39 7.59
CA GLY A 564 10.19 11.25 8.73
C GLY A 564 11.11 12.46 8.83
N ILE A 565 12.42 12.24 8.76
CA ILE A 565 13.44 13.30 8.81
C ILE A 565 13.32 14.24 7.61
N ALA A 566 12.90 13.73 6.45
CA ALA A 566 12.77 14.47 5.20
C ALA A 566 11.48 15.29 5.07
N GLY A 567 10.44 14.95 5.85
CA GLY A 567 9.07 15.45 5.68
C GLY A 567 8.39 14.90 4.42
N VAL A 568 8.75 13.69 3.98
CA VAL A 568 8.28 13.06 2.74
C VAL A 568 7.45 11.82 3.06
N THR A 569 6.40 11.57 2.27
CA THR A 569 5.67 10.29 2.25
C THR A 569 5.57 9.78 0.83
N GLU A 570 5.81 8.48 0.64
CA GLU A 570 5.48 7.79 -0.61
C GLU A 570 3.95 7.75 -0.82
N GLY A 571 3.49 7.85 -2.08
CA GLY A 571 2.07 7.75 -2.44
C GLY A 571 1.21 9.02 -2.23
N VAL A 572 1.82 10.18 -1.94
CA VAL A 572 1.12 11.48 -1.91
C VAL A 572 1.82 12.46 -2.88
N PRO A 573 1.09 13.18 -3.74
CA PRO A 573 1.66 14.23 -4.58
C PRO A 573 2.11 15.42 -3.72
N GLU A 574 3.21 16.08 -4.11
CA GLU A 574 3.81 17.16 -3.31
C GLU A 574 2.94 18.43 -3.35
N VAL A 575 2.07 18.60 -2.34
CA VAL A 575 1.42 19.89 -2.06
C VAL A 575 2.47 20.81 -1.40
N ASP A 576 2.66 22.00 -1.97
CA ASP A 576 3.74 22.94 -1.65
C ASP A 576 3.96 23.18 -0.14
N LEU A 577 5.15 22.81 0.35
CA LEU A 577 5.95 23.52 1.38
C LEU A 577 7.20 22.70 1.78
N ALA A 578 8.16 22.53 0.86
CA ALA A 578 9.42 21.85 1.17
C ALA A 578 10.24 22.65 2.23
N PRO A 579 10.47 22.12 3.45
CA PRO A 579 11.30 22.79 4.44
C PRO A 579 12.77 22.80 3.97
N ARG A 580 13.57 23.77 4.43
CA ARG A 580 15.02 23.84 4.10
C ARG A 580 15.79 22.66 4.69
N ARG A 581 15.82 21.54 3.96
CA ARG A 581 16.59 20.31 4.28
C ARG A 581 18.08 20.65 4.39
N SER A 582 18.77 20.01 5.33
CA SER A 582 20.16 20.37 5.64
C SER A 582 21.20 19.61 4.81
N ASN A 583 22.40 20.19 4.68
CA ASN A 583 23.51 19.58 3.96
C ASN A 583 23.99 18.25 4.57
N ARG A 584 23.71 18.00 5.86
CA ARG A 584 23.99 16.70 6.51
C ARG A 584 23.05 15.62 5.98
N LEU A 585 21.74 15.90 5.90
CA LEU A 585 20.75 14.98 5.34
C LEU A 585 21.04 14.66 3.87
N TYR A 586 21.38 15.67 3.06
CA TYR A 586 21.77 15.47 1.66
C TYR A 586 23.05 14.60 1.52
N LYS A 587 24.05 14.77 2.40
CA LYS A 587 25.26 13.95 2.37
C LYS A 587 24.95 12.50 2.77
N ALA A 588 24.13 12.28 3.80
CA ALA A 588 23.69 10.96 4.23
C ALA A 588 22.92 10.24 3.11
N ALA A 589 21.86 10.85 2.56
CA ALA A 589 21.08 10.26 1.47
C ALA A 589 21.92 9.93 0.21
N ARG A 590 22.94 10.74 -0.12
CA ARG A 590 23.88 10.45 -1.21
C ARG A 590 24.84 9.29 -0.88
N GLY A 591 25.23 9.14 0.38
CA GLY A 591 25.97 7.97 0.85
C GLY A 591 25.13 6.70 0.75
N LEU A 592 23.93 6.73 1.36
CA LEU A 592 22.97 5.63 1.38
C LEU A 592 22.66 5.11 -0.03
N SER A 593 22.24 6.00 -0.93
CA SER A 593 21.88 5.62 -2.32
C SER A 593 23.02 4.94 -3.09
N ARG A 594 24.30 5.29 -2.82
CA ARG A 594 25.44 4.54 -3.35
C ARG A 594 25.61 3.18 -2.67
N THR A 595 25.65 3.13 -1.33
CA THR A 595 25.85 1.87 -0.58
C THR A 595 24.72 0.85 -0.76
N ILE A 596 23.53 1.31 -1.19
CA ILE A 596 22.39 0.48 -1.56
C ILE A 596 22.57 -0.06 -2.98
N ALA A 597 23.03 0.75 -3.94
CA ALA A 597 23.30 0.29 -5.30
C ALA A 597 24.36 -0.83 -5.36
N GLU A 598 25.40 -0.73 -4.52
CA GLU A 598 26.46 -1.74 -4.39
C GLU A 598 25.92 -3.15 -4.05
N LEU A 599 24.73 -3.28 -3.45
CA LEU A 599 24.08 -4.58 -3.18
C LEU A 599 23.80 -5.40 -4.45
N TRP A 600 23.61 -4.74 -5.60
CA TRP A 600 23.38 -5.37 -6.90
C TRP A 600 24.67 -5.69 -7.66
N ASP A 601 25.83 -5.19 -7.21
CA ASP A 601 27.13 -5.74 -7.62
C ASP A 601 27.42 -7.03 -6.83
N GLU A 602 27.09 -7.04 -5.53
CA GLU A 602 27.22 -8.19 -4.63
C GLU A 602 26.13 -9.29 -4.79
N LEU A 603 25.32 -9.28 -5.86
CA LEU A 603 24.25 -10.28 -6.07
C LEU A 603 24.70 -11.54 -6.85
N ASN A 604 25.93 -11.55 -7.36
CA ASN A 604 26.70 -12.71 -7.83
C ASN A 604 26.63 -13.95 -6.89
N PRO A 605 25.85 -15.03 -7.13
CA PRO A 605 25.73 -16.13 -6.15
C PRO A 605 26.97 -17.00 -5.93
N ASP A 606 27.97 -16.94 -6.82
CA ASP A 606 28.99 -17.98 -6.97
C ASP A 606 30.29 -17.75 -6.16
N VAL A 607 30.36 -16.69 -5.33
CA VAL A 607 31.56 -16.40 -4.51
C VAL A 607 31.24 -15.99 -3.07
N GLU A 608 30.80 -16.96 -2.26
CA GLU A 608 31.29 -17.07 -0.87
C GLU A 608 31.90 -18.47 -0.67
N PRO A 609 33.20 -18.59 -0.34
CA PRO A 609 33.77 -19.85 0.12
C PRO A 609 33.13 -20.30 1.44
N PHE A 610 33.08 -21.61 1.68
CA PHE A 610 32.54 -22.19 2.91
C PHE A 610 33.36 -21.80 4.16
N ASP A 611 33.01 -20.70 4.81
CA ASP A 611 33.41 -20.43 6.20
C ASP A 611 32.50 -21.21 7.15
N ASN A 612 33.03 -22.28 7.74
CA ASN A 612 32.29 -23.11 8.70
C ASN A 612 32.06 -22.35 10.02
N PRO A 613 30.81 -22.10 10.44
CA PRO A 613 30.52 -21.79 11.83
C PRO A 613 30.87 -23.02 12.66
N GLN A 614 31.68 -22.84 13.71
CA GLN A 614 32.05 -23.95 14.60
C GLN A 614 30.81 -24.53 15.30
N ALA A 615 30.80 -25.85 15.50
CA ALA A 615 29.62 -26.56 15.97
C ALA A 615 29.28 -26.28 17.44
N ASP A 616 28.02 -25.92 17.69
CA ASP A 616 27.28 -26.32 18.89
C ASP A 616 26.34 -27.46 18.48
N GLY A 617 26.42 -28.60 19.17
CA GLY A 617 25.89 -29.87 18.67
C GLY A 617 24.49 -30.24 19.15
N MET A 618 23.73 -30.92 18.29
CA MET A 618 22.72 -31.92 18.69
C MET A 618 22.46 -32.93 17.56
N ASP A 619 22.90 -34.17 17.76
CA ASP A 619 22.41 -35.43 17.16
C ASP A 619 21.96 -35.47 15.68
N ASP A 620 22.93 -35.49 14.74
CA ASP A 620 22.70 -36.03 13.39
C ASP A 620 22.78 -37.57 13.40
N ILE A 621 21.65 -38.24 13.17
CA ILE A 621 21.60 -39.69 12.92
C ILE A 621 21.62 -39.93 11.40
N PRO A 622 22.71 -40.48 10.81
CA PRO A 622 22.77 -40.69 9.37
C PRO A 622 21.77 -41.76 8.92
N SER A 623 20.78 -41.35 8.14
CA SER A 623 19.77 -42.25 7.57
C SER A 623 20.37 -43.06 6.41
N ILE A 624 20.61 -44.34 6.63
CA ILE A 624 21.17 -45.26 5.63
C ILE A 624 20.08 -45.68 4.64
N GLU A 625 20.09 -45.09 3.44
CA GLU A 625 19.24 -45.56 2.34
C GLU A 625 19.82 -46.85 1.71
N HIS A 626 19.09 -47.95 1.84
CA HIS A 626 19.44 -49.21 1.19
C HIS A 626 19.06 -49.17 -0.31
N VAL A 627 20.03 -48.87 -1.17
CA VAL A 627 19.86 -48.97 -2.63
C VAL A 627 19.93 -50.44 -3.07
N GLN A 628 18.88 -50.92 -3.74
CA GLN A 628 18.89 -52.22 -4.42
C GLN A 628 18.10 -52.16 -5.74
N GLY A 629 18.79 -52.34 -6.87
CA GLY A 629 18.21 -52.40 -8.21
C GLY A 629 18.59 -51.21 -9.10
N LEU A 630 19.19 -51.51 -10.25
CA LEU A 630 19.52 -50.53 -11.30
C LEU A 630 18.39 -50.45 -12.33
N VAL A 631 17.68 -49.32 -12.36
CA VAL A 631 17.01 -48.82 -13.57
C VAL A 631 17.24 -47.31 -13.63
N VAL A 632 18.03 -46.85 -14.59
CA VAL A 632 18.12 -45.41 -14.90
C VAL A 632 16.93 -45.06 -15.76
N LEU A 633 15.98 -44.31 -15.19
CA LEU A 633 14.93 -43.64 -15.96
C LEU A 633 15.42 -42.26 -16.38
N ASP A 634 15.04 -41.86 -17.60
CA ASP A 634 15.60 -40.71 -18.29
C ASP A 634 15.19 -39.37 -17.63
N GLN A 635 16.11 -38.39 -17.61
CA GLN A 635 15.94 -37.15 -16.83
C GLN A 635 14.88 -36.19 -17.40
N SER A 636 14.34 -36.51 -18.57
CA SER A 636 13.33 -35.73 -19.31
C SER A 636 11.92 -35.79 -18.70
N LEU A 637 11.58 -36.81 -17.91
CA LEU A 637 10.22 -37.01 -17.37
C LEU A 637 10.02 -36.48 -15.95
N ARG A 638 10.06 -35.14 -15.78
CA ARG A 638 9.72 -34.46 -14.52
C ARG A 638 8.22 -34.44 -14.21
N ILE A 639 7.64 -35.61 -13.90
CA ILE A 639 6.34 -35.69 -13.22
C ILE A 639 6.59 -35.62 -11.71
N GLY A 640 6.05 -34.59 -11.06
CA GLY A 640 6.45 -34.19 -9.71
C GLY A 640 6.17 -35.22 -8.61
N ARG A 641 7.23 -35.63 -7.91
CA ARG A 641 7.15 -36.08 -6.51
C ARG A 641 7.91 -35.04 -5.67
N GLY A 642 7.25 -34.50 -4.64
CA GLY A 642 7.78 -33.38 -3.88
C GLY A 642 8.96 -33.76 -2.99
N THR A 643 10.16 -33.30 -3.35
CA THR A 643 11.24 -33.07 -2.38
C THR A 643 10.87 -31.87 -1.50
N ALA A 644 11.41 -31.80 -0.27
CA ALA A 644 10.96 -30.84 0.73
C ALA A 644 11.25 -29.38 0.32
N PHE A 645 10.23 -28.50 0.42
CA PHE A 645 10.31 -27.10 0.02
C PHE A 645 11.08 -26.23 1.03
N THR A 646 12.41 -26.22 0.95
CA THR A 646 13.29 -25.22 1.60
C THR A 646 13.84 -24.10 0.71
N PRO A 647 14.02 -24.20 -0.63
CA PRO A 647 14.68 -23.12 -1.40
C PRO A 647 13.80 -21.87 -1.60
N LEU A 648 12.47 -22.02 -1.67
CA LEU A 648 11.52 -20.92 -1.86
C LEU A 648 11.62 -19.84 -0.77
N ARG A 649 11.95 -20.22 0.47
CA ARG A 649 12.08 -19.26 1.58
C ARG A 649 13.36 -18.43 1.51
N LYS A 650 14.45 -18.94 0.90
CA LYS A 650 15.67 -18.13 0.70
C LYS A 650 15.46 -17.09 -0.41
N THR A 651 14.83 -17.50 -1.51
CA THR A 651 14.51 -16.60 -2.63
C THR A 651 13.52 -15.51 -2.21
N SER A 652 12.44 -15.82 -1.49
CA SER A 652 11.48 -14.80 -1.03
C SER A 652 12.12 -13.71 -0.16
N LYS A 653 13.11 -14.04 0.68
CA LYS A 653 13.83 -13.07 1.53
C LYS A 653 14.73 -12.13 0.73
N LEU A 654 15.46 -12.65 -0.25
CA LEU A 654 16.28 -11.84 -1.16
C LEU A 654 15.43 -10.87 -1.99
N ILE A 655 14.23 -11.31 -2.39
CA ILE A 655 13.28 -10.46 -3.10
C ILE A 655 12.71 -9.37 -2.15
N LEU A 656 12.28 -9.73 -0.94
CA LEU A 656 11.84 -8.75 0.08
C LEU A 656 12.93 -7.72 0.40
N HIS A 657 14.19 -8.15 0.50
CA HIS A 657 15.35 -7.27 0.74
C HIS A 657 15.55 -6.26 -0.39
N SER A 658 15.54 -6.71 -1.64
CA SER A 658 15.67 -5.84 -2.82
C SER A 658 14.45 -4.91 -3.00
N MET A 659 13.22 -5.35 -2.72
CA MET A 659 12.03 -4.49 -2.72
C MET A 659 12.15 -3.33 -1.72
N VAL A 660 12.58 -3.59 -0.48
CA VAL A 660 12.75 -2.54 0.54
C VAL A 660 13.96 -1.65 0.22
N ALA A 661 15.03 -2.20 -0.36
CA ALA A 661 16.15 -1.41 -0.88
C ALA A 661 15.72 -0.42 -1.97
N LEU A 662 14.81 -0.81 -2.87
CA LEU A 662 14.22 0.07 -3.89
C LEU A 662 13.30 1.15 -3.29
N GLN A 663 12.51 0.85 -2.26
CA GLN A 663 11.77 1.87 -1.50
C GLN A 663 12.73 2.88 -0.85
N LEU A 664 13.78 2.42 -0.19
CA LEU A 664 14.78 3.29 0.43
C LEU A 664 15.54 4.15 -0.61
N LEU A 665 15.73 3.63 -1.83
CA LEU A 665 16.25 4.37 -2.97
C LEU A 665 15.26 5.46 -3.45
N SER A 666 13.98 5.13 -3.57
CA SER A 666 12.87 6.06 -3.86
C SER A 666 12.82 7.22 -2.85
N VAL A 667 12.83 6.90 -1.55
CA VAL A 667 12.88 7.91 -0.48
C VAL A 667 14.15 8.75 -0.59
N SER A 668 15.31 8.15 -0.90
CA SER A 668 16.57 8.88 -1.10
C SER A 668 16.52 9.82 -2.32
N ALA A 669 15.83 9.45 -3.39
CA ALA A 669 15.58 10.30 -4.55
C ALA A 669 14.66 11.48 -4.17
N ARG A 670 13.55 11.23 -3.46
CA ARG A 670 12.64 12.29 -2.94
C ARG A 670 13.34 13.23 -1.95
N VAL A 671 14.33 12.75 -1.19
CA VAL A 671 15.19 13.60 -0.34
C VAL A 671 16.10 14.52 -1.16
N LEU A 672 16.76 13.98 -2.20
CA LEU A 672 17.78 14.67 -2.99
C LEU A 672 17.23 15.54 -4.13
N GLN A 673 16.06 15.20 -4.67
CA GLN A 673 15.45 15.81 -5.87
C GLN A 673 16.50 15.94 -6.99
N ALA A 674 16.66 17.12 -7.62
CA ALA A 674 17.65 17.39 -8.67
C ALA A 674 19.11 16.99 -8.33
N ARG A 675 19.49 16.87 -7.04
CA ARG A 675 20.84 16.42 -6.64
C ARG A 675 21.07 14.92 -6.87
N PHE A 676 20.01 14.13 -7.04
CA PHE A 676 20.07 12.68 -7.26
C PHE A 676 20.71 12.30 -8.61
N ALA A 677 20.69 13.19 -9.60
CA ALA A 677 21.36 13.00 -10.89
C ALA A 677 22.84 12.59 -10.73
N SER A 678 23.51 13.12 -9.71
CA SER A 678 24.90 12.81 -9.35
C SER A 678 25.14 11.42 -8.73
N VAL A 679 24.12 10.54 -8.75
CA VAL A 679 24.16 9.14 -8.29
C VAL A 679 23.56 8.16 -9.32
N LEU A 680 22.90 8.65 -10.39
CA LEU A 680 22.23 7.81 -11.41
C LEU A 680 23.14 6.72 -12.00
N LEU A 681 24.42 7.04 -12.22
CA LEU A 681 25.45 6.11 -12.69
C LEU A 681 25.53 4.80 -11.87
N TYR A 682 25.24 4.85 -10.56
CA TYR A 682 25.22 3.67 -9.71
C TYR A 682 23.81 3.07 -9.60
N THR A 683 22.77 3.90 -9.58
CA THR A 683 21.42 3.50 -9.14
C THR A 683 20.52 3.04 -10.28
N LEU A 684 20.82 3.39 -11.54
CA LEU A 684 19.93 3.12 -12.67
C LEU A 684 19.91 1.65 -13.10
N TYR A 685 21.06 0.96 -13.12
CA TYR A 685 21.13 -0.47 -13.42
C TYR A 685 20.39 -1.35 -12.37
N PRO A 686 20.57 -1.17 -11.04
CA PRO A 686 19.77 -1.83 -10.01
C PRO A 686 18.25 -1.75 -10.22
N ILE A 687 17.74 -0.56 -10.58
CA ILE A 687 16.32 -0.37 -10.89
C ILE A 687 15.92 -1.20 -12.12
N LEU A 688 16.65 -1.08 -13.22
CA LEU A 688 16.34 -1.79 -14.47
C LEU A 688 16.41 -3.32 -14.32
N GLN A 689 17.39 -3.85 -13.59
CA GLN A 689 17.48 -5.29 -13.30
C GLN A 689 16.25 -5.76 -12.49
N SER A 690 15.78 -4.95 -11.52
CA SER A 690 14.58 -5.30 -10.74
C SER A 690 13.28 -5.32 -11.56
N ILE A 691 13.13 -4.41 -12.54
CA ILE A 691 12.00 -4.36 -13.48
C ILE A 691 11.89 -5.64 -14.34
N ILE A 692 13.01 -6.31 -14.57
CA ILE A 692 13.15 -7.50 -15.43
C ILE A 692 13.00 -8.82 -14.65
N SER A 693 12.93 -8.76 -13.32
CA SER A 693 12.73 -9.94 -12.49
C SER A 693 11.41 -10.67 -12.84
N PRO A 694 11.39 -12.01 -12.89
CA PRO A 694 10.16 -12.78 -13.16
C PRO A 694 9.13 -12.72 -12.01
N VAL A 695 9.36 -11.94 -10.96
CA VAL A 695 8.48 -11.80 -9.80
C VAL A 695 7.79 -10.44 -9.84
N SER A 696 6.48 -10.41 -10.12
CA SER A 696 5.70 -9.17 -10.29
C SER A 696 5.94 -8.15 -9.18
N GLN A 697 5.96 -8.58 -7.92
CA GLN A 697 6.16 -7.67 -6.78
C GLN A 697 7.52 -6.94 -6.80
N LEU A 698 8.56 -7.54 -7.39
CA LEU A 698 9.86 -6.88 -7.58
C LEU A 698 9.87 -6.00 -8.83
N SER A 699 9.28 -6.43 -9.95
CA SER A 699 9.18 -5.59 -11.14
C SER A 699 8.31 -4.35 -10.90
N ASP A 700 7.24 -4.50 -10.13
CA ASP A 700 6.33 -3.42 -9.73
C ASP A 700 7.00 -2.47 -8.74
N SER A 701 7.82 -2.98 -7.80
CA SER A 701 8.67 -2.14 -6.94
C SER A 701 9.75 -1.39 -7.74
N GLY A 702 10.34 -2.03 -8.76
CA GLY A 702 11.29 -1.40 -9.67
C GLY A 702 10.67 -0.29 -10.50
N PHE A 703 9.46 -0.50 -11.04
CA PHE A 703 8.73 0.50 -11.80
C PHE A 703 8.25 1.66 -10.92
N ALA A 704 7.75 1.39 -9.71
CA ALA A 704 7.43 2.41 -8.72
C ALA A 704 8.66 3.28 -8.37
N ALA A 705 9.83 2.65 -8.14
CA ALA A 705 11.08 3.35 -7.92
C ALA A 705 11.52 4.20 -9.12
N LEU A 706 11.38 3.70 -10.36
CA LEU A 706 11.74 4.44 -11.57
C LEU A 706 10.87 5.70 -11.77
N ASN A 707 9.55 5.60 -11.55
CA ASN A 707 8.65 6.77 -11.61
C ASN A 707 8.90 7.76 -10.47
N SER A 708 9.15 7.28 -9.26
CA SER A 708 9.56 8.11 -8.11
C SER A 708 10.84 8.90 -8.46
N VAL A 709 11.85 8.25 -9.03
CA VAL A 709 13.11 8.90 -9.46
C VAL A 709 12.90 9.87 -10.62
N ALA A 710 12.09 9.53 -11.63
CA ALA A 710 11.81 10.37 -12.78
C ALA A 710 11.11 11.69 -12.39
N SER A 711 10.07 11.60 -11.55
CA SER A 711 9.35 12.78 -11.01
C SER A 711 10.24 13.65 -10.11
N CYS A 712 11.07 13.05 -9.25
CA CYS A 712 12.05 13.76 -8.41
C CYS A 712 13.11 14.56 -9.18
N LEU A 713 13.37 14.16 -10.42
CA LEU A 713 14.30 14.80 -11.34
C LEU A 713 13.59 15.67 -12.40
N SER A 714 12.27 15.80 -12.30
CA SER A 714 11.41 16.58 -13.20
C SER A 714 11.43 16.12 -14.67
N TYR A 715 11.65 14.82 -14.92
CA TYR A 715 11.41 14.23 -16.24
C TYR A 715 9.92 13.93 -16.44
N ALA A 716 9.40 14.25 -17.63
CA ALA A 716 7.99 14.02 -17.98
C ALA A 716 7.62 12.54 -18.12
N SER A 717 8.59 11.64 -18.30
CA SER A 717 8.37 10.19 -18.35
C SER A 717 9.62 9.42 -17.91
N PRO A 718 9.48 8.15 -17.46
CA PRO A 718 10.61 7.24 -17.26
C PRO A 718 11.48 7.04 -18.51
N ALA A 719 10.86 6.97 -19.70
CA ALA A 719 11.58 6.83 -20.96
C ALA A 719 12.52 8.03 -21.20
N ASN A 720 12.07 9.27 -20.96
CA ASN A 720 12.89 10.46 -21.14
C ASN A 720 14.11 10.48 -20.20
N LEU A 721 13.97 9.95 -18.97
CA LEU A 721 15.10 9.78 -18.04
C LEU A 721 16.11 8.75 -18.56
N LEU A 722 15.63 7.64 -19.13
CA LEU A 722 16.51 6.59 -19.69
C LEU A 722 17.26 7.10 -20.93
N ILE A 723 16.58 7.80 -21.83
CA ILE A 723 17.17 8.41 -23.05
C ILE A 723 18.29 9.38 -22.68
N SER A 724 18.06 10.30 -21.72
CA SER A 724 19.04 11.32 -21.34
C SER A 724 20.22 10.82 -20.52
N ASN A 725 20.14 9.60 -19.95
CA ASN A 725 21.19 8.99 -19.12
C ASN A 725 21.67 7.64 -19.67
N PHE A 726 21.36 7.34 -20.95
CA PHE A 726 21.59 6.04 -21.58
C PHE A 726 23.05 5.57 -21.49
N ASP A 727 24.01 6.49 -21.62
CA ASP A 727 25.45 6.20 -21.61
C ASP A 727 25.91 5.56 -20.27
N TYR A 728 25.23 5.87 -19.16
CA TYR A 728 25.47 5.23 -17.86
C TYR A 728 24.99 3.77 -17.82
N ILE A 729 23.96 3.44 -18.62
CA ILE A 729 23.41 2.09 -18.70
C ILE A 729 24.34 1.21 -19.53
N LEU A 730 24.89 1.72 -20.65
CA LEU A 730 25.88 0.98 -21.44
C LEU A 730 27.15 0.65 -20.65
N ASP A 731 27.73 1.61 -19.93
CA ASP A 731 28.90 1.34 -19.06
C ASP A 731 28.60 0.26 -18.01
N ALA A 732 27.42 0.29 -17.39
CA ALA A 732 27.00 -0.72 -16.43
C ALA A 732 26.75 -2.10 -17.05
N ILE A 733 26.24 -2.16 -18.29
CA ILE A 733 26.03 -3.41 -19.04
C ILE A 733 27.37 -3.99 -19.50
N SER A 734 28.24 -3.21 -20.14
CA SER A 734 29.54 -3.70 -20.65
C SER A 734 30.40 -4.29 -19.54
N ARG A 735 30.49 -3.61 -18.38
CA ARG A 735 31.19 -4.16 -17.20
C ARG A 735 30.65 -5.54 -16.76
N ARG A 736 29.38 -5.86 -17.05
CA ARG A 736 28.67 -7.12 -16.77
C ARG A 736 28.47 -8.04 -17.99
N LEU A 737 29.06 -7.69 -19.13
CA LEU A 737 29.30 -8.58 -20.28
C LEU A 737 30.79 -8.88 -20.46
N SER A 738 31.66 -8.30 -19.64
CA SER A 738 33.10 -8.56 -19.64
C SER A 738 33.45 -10.02 -19.30
N ARG A 739 34.63 -10.48 -19.76
CA ARG A 739 35.18 -11.83 -19.53
C ARG A 739 35.20 -12.30 -18.06
N GLN A 740 35.12 -11.39 -17.09
CA GLN A 740 35.17 -11.71 -15.66
C GLN A 740 33.79 -11.86 -15.02
N HIS A 741 32.75 -11.25 -15.61
CA HIS A 741 31.40 -11.21 -15.08
C HIS A 741 30.41 -11.24 -16.23
N LEU A 742 29.80 -12.40 -16.49
CA LEU A 742 28.76 -12.58 -17.51
C LEU A 742 27.37 -12.64 -16.84
N ASP A 743 26.71 -11.50 -16.72
CA ASP A 743 25.36 -11.40 -16.15
C ASP A 743 24.30 -11.62 -17.25
N ILE A 744 23.53 -12.70 -17.14
CA ILE A 744 22.44 -13.03 -18.09
C ILE A 744 21.28 -12.02 -17.98
N ASP A 745 21.13 -11.33 -16.84
CA ASP A 745 20.14 -10.25 -16.70
C ASP A 745 20.61 -8.95 -17.36
N ALA A 746 21.91 -8.67 -17.45
CA ALA A 746 22.44 -7.52 -18.19
C ALA A 746 22.06 -7.57 -19.69
N VAL A 747 22.07 -8.77 -20.28
CA VAL A 747 21.60 -9.03 -21.65
C VAL A 747 20.11 -8.66 -21.81
N LYS A 748 19.29 -8.91 -20.78
CA LYS A 748 17.86 -8.53 -20.78
C LYS A 748 17.67 -7.03 -20.55
N VAL A 749 18.49 -6.38 -19.72
CA VAL A 749 18.48 -4.92 -19.56
C VAL A 749 18.76 -4.26 -20.91
N LEU A 750 19.76 -4.74 -21.65
CA LEU A 750 20.08 -4.27 -22.99
C LEU A 750 18.88 -4.41 -23.95
N LEU A 751 18.20 -5.57 -23.96
CA LEU A 751 16.99 -5.82 -24.74
C LEU A 751 15.86 -4.80 -24.45
N VAL A 752 15.61 -4.50 -23.18
CA VAL A 752 14.56 -3.54 -22.77
C VAL A 752 14.93 -2.12 -23.19
N VAL A 753 16.19 -1.71 -23.02
CA VAL A 753 16.61 -0.33 -23.34
C VAL A 753 16.69 -0.08 -24.84
N ILE A 754 17.10 -1.06 -25.65
CA ILE A 754 17.05 -0.97 -27.12
C ILE A 754 15.60 -0.76 -27.60
N ARG A 755 14.64 -1.53 -27.07
CA ARG A 755 13.20 -1.37 -27.37
C ARG A 755 12.61 -0.01 -26.92
N LEU A 756 13.11 0.57 -25.84
CA LEU A 756 12.57 1.82 -25.28
C LEU A 756 13.11 3.09 -25.95
N VAL A 757 14.24 3.02 -26.66
CA VAL A 757 14.88 4.20 -27.27
C VAL A 757 15.01 4.12 -28.80
N GLY A 758 15.00 2.92 -29.39
CA GLY A 758 15.03 2.76 -30.84
C GLY A 758 16.41 3.05 -31.47
N ARG A 759 16.39 3.55 -32.72
CA ARG A 759 17.57 3.61 -33.61
C ARG A 759 18.78 4.38 -33.06
N ASP A 760 18.54 5.47 -32.33
CA ASP A 760 19.60 6.36 -31.83
C ASP A 760 20.53 5.67 -30.81
N VAL A 761 20.04 4.60 -30.17
CA VAL A 761 20.82 3.74 -29.27
C VAL A 761 21.76 2.79 -30.02
N ILE A 762 21.37 2.31 -31.21
CA ILE A 762 22.14 1.28 -31.94
C ILE A 762 23.53 1.79 -32.33
N GLN A 763 23.64 3.07 -32.72
CA GLN A 763 24.93 3.69 -33.06
C GLN A 763 25.85 3.88 -31.84
N LYS A 764 25.29 4.08 -30.65
CA LYS A 764 26.05 4.22 -29.39
C LYS A 764 26.40 2.86 -28.76
N ALA A 765 25.62 1.83 -29.05
CA ALA A 765 25.77 0.49 -28.49
C ALA A 765 26.73 -0.41 -29.28
N SER A 766 27.41 0.09 -30.32
CA SER A 766 28.36 -0.66 -31.16
C SER A 766 29.31 -1.53 -30.34
N ASP A 767 29.98 -0.91 -29.37
CA ASP A 767 31.04 -1.51 -28.58
C ASP A 767 30.51 -2.65 -27.68
N VAL A 768 29.25 -2.53 -27.25
CA VAL A 768 28.54 -3.54 -26.45
C VAL A 768 27.96 -4.65 -27.34
N VAL A 769 27.61 -4.36 -28.60
CA VAL A 769 27.25 -5.36 -29.60
C VAL A 769 28.47 -6.19 -30.02
N ASP A 770 29.64 -5.56 -30.15
CA ASP A 770 30.91 -6.26 -30.34
C ASP A 770 31.29 -7.12 -29.13
N GLU A 771 31.09 -6.62 -27.90
CA GLU A 771 31.25 -7.44 -26.69
C GLU A 771 30.25 -8.62 -26.64
N CYS A 772 29.00 -8.43 -27.09
CA CYS A 772 28.03 -9.52 -27.26
C CYS A 772 28.47 -10.56 -28.30
N PHE A 773 29.11 -10.17 -29.40
CA PHE A 773 29.67 -11.13 -30.35
C PHE A 773 30.86 -11.89 -29.77
N ASP A 774 31.74 -11.22 -29.03
CA ASP A 774 32.86 -11.91 -28.36
C ASP A 774 32.35 -12.85 -27.25
N ARG A 775 31.24 -12.53 -26.58
CA ARG A 775 30.54 -13.48 -25.70
C ARG A 775 29.99 -14.67 -26.48
N LEU A 776 29.41 -14.47 -27.67
CA LEU A 776 28.88 -15.56 -28.50
C LEU A 776 29.98 -16.50 -28.98
N ASP A 777 31.11 -15.99 -29.44
CA ASP A 777 32.23 -16.81 -29.90
C ASP A 777 32.92 -17.55 -28.75
N GLU A 778 33.04 -16.94 -27.55
CA GLU A 778 33.61 -17.60 -26.36
C GLU A 778 32.68 -18.64 -25.72
N TYR A 779 31.36 -18.39 -25.67
CA TYR A 779 30.38 -19.23 -24.97
C TYR A 779 29.44 -20.01 -25.91
N HIS A 780 29.85 -20.26 -27.15
CA HIS A 780 29.07 -20.94 -28.20
C HIS A 780 28.55 -22.34 -27.82
N GLY A 781 29.08 -22.97 -26.77
CA GLY A 781 28.63 -24.26 -26.24
C GLY A 781 27.60 -24.18 -25.09
N TYR A 782 27.08 -22.98 -24.77
CA TYR A 782 26.12 -22.76 -23.68
C TYR A 782 24.77 -22.26 -24.21
N ASP A 783 23.86 -23.19 -24.52
CA ASP A 783 22.50 -22.95 -25.03
C ASP A 783 21.81 -21.71 -24.46
N LEU A 784 21.77 -21.57 -23.12
CA LEU A 784 21.06 -20.48 -22.44
C LEU A 784 21.71 -19.09 -22.67
N VAL A 785 23.03 -19.03 -22.81
CA VAL A 785 23.77 -17.79 -23.09
C VAL A 785 23.57 -17.40 -24.55
N VAL A 786 23.76 -18.37 -25.45
CA VAL A 786 23.58 -18.21 -26.90
C VAL A 786 22.15 -17.79 -27.25
N ASP A 787 21.15 -18.45 -26.67
CA ASP A 787 19.72 -18.14 -26.87
C ASP A 787 19.37 -16.70 -26.46
N ARG A 788 20.01 -16.14 -25.41
CA ARG A 788 19.76 -14.77 -24.93
C ARG A 788 20.54 -13.70 -25.67
N LEU A 789 21.81 -13.94 -26.02
CA LEU A 789 22.58 -13.00 -26.84
C LEU A 789 21.98 -12.88 -28.24
N ILE A 790 21.53 -13.99 -28.85
CA ILE A 790 20.82 -13.95 -30.14
C ILE A 790 19.44 -13.29 -30.02
N GLU A 791 18.79 -13.31 -28.85
CA GLU A 791 17.54 -12.56 -28.61
C GLU A 791 17.75 -11.04 -28.71
N VAL A 792 18.88 -10.53 -28.21
CA VAL A 792 19.27 -9.12 -28.38
C VAL A 792 19.63 -8.81 -29.83
N LEU A 793 20.43 -9.65 -30.50
CA LEU A 793 20.80 -9.42 -31.90
C LEU A 793 19.58 -9.46 -32.85
N LEU A 794 18.62 -10.35 -32.59
CA LEU A 794 17.33 -10.39 -33.30
C LEU A 794 16.55 -9.10 -33.10
N GLU A 795 16.52 -8.56 -31.89
CA GLU A 795 15.77 -7.34 -31.61
C GLU A 795 16.42 -6.09 -32.21
N ILE A 796 17.76 -6.02 -32.23
CA ILE A 796 18.49 -4.96 -32.96
C ILE A 796 18.10 -4.97 -34.44
N VAL A 797 18.04 -6.15 -35.08
CA VAL A 797 17.64 -6.25 -36.49
C VAL A 797 16.18 -5.82 -36.70
N LYS A 798 15.25 -6.14 -35.78
CA LYS A 798 13.84 -5.68 -35.88
C LYS A 798 13.68 -4.18 -35.68
N VAL A 799 14.38 -3.57 -34.71
CA VAL A 799 14.31 -2.11 -34.48
C VAL A 799 14.86 -1.33 -35.69
N VAL A 800 15.68 -1.98 -36.53
CA VAL A 800 16.06 -1.46 -37.85
C VAL A 800 14.98 -1.79 -38.91
N GLU A 801 14.39 -3.00 -38.91
CA GLU A 801 13.28 -3.36 -39.81
C GLU A 801 12.05 -2.45 -39.65
N GLU A 802 11.77 -1.96 -38.45
CA GLU A 802 10.68 -1.02 -38.15
C GLU A 802 10.98 0.43 -38.57
N ASP A 803 12.22 0.76 -38.93
CA ASP A 803 12.61 2.07 -39.44
C ASP A 803 12.55 2.09 -40.97
N GLU A 804 11.49 2.70 -41.53
CA GLU A 804 11.26 2.77 -42.98
C GLU A 804 12.43 3.45 -43.74
N ASP A 805 13.17 4.36 -43.09
CA ASP A 805 14.41 4.98 -43.63
C ASP A 805 15.50 3.94 -43.97
N SER A 806 15.46 2.74 -43.36
CA SER A 806 16.48 1.69 -43.51
C SER A 806 16.26 0.76 -44.71
N HIS A 807 15.04 0.70 -45.22
CA HIS A 807 14.62 -0.26 -46.25
C HIS A 807 15.29 0.03 -47.59
N VAL A 808 15.92 -0.98 -48.18
CA VAL A 808 16.45 -0.87 -49.55
C VAL A 808 15.28 -0.89 -50.53
N ILE A 809 14.92 0.28 -51.06
CA ILE A 809 14.05 0.41 -52.24
C ILE A 809 14.73 -0.35 -53.38
N ARG A 810 14.06 -1.39 -53.89
CA ARG A 810 14.54 -2.21 -55.01
C ARG A 810 13.70 -1.89 -56.22
N GLU A 811 14.36 -1.44 -57.28
CA GLU A 811 13.72 -1.31 -58.59
C GLU A 811 13.32 -2.71 -59.08
N GLU A 812 12.11 -2.85 -59.64
CA GLU A 812 11.68 -4.13 -60.20
C GLU A 812 12.37 -4.36 -61.55
N ASP A 813 13.07 -5.50 -61.73
CA ASP A 813 13.75 -5.82 -63.00
C ASP A 813 12.79 -5.57 -64.19
N PRO A 814 13.03 -4.60 -65.09
CA PRO A 814 12.06 -4.23 -66.12
C PRO A 814 11.80 -5.37 -67.13
N GLY A 815 12.69 -6.35 -67.21
CA GLY A 815 12.51 -7.60 -67.98
C GLY A 815 11.53 -8.61 -67.38
N ARG A 816 10.90 -8.33 -66.23
CA ARG A 816 9.89 -9.23 -65.61
C ARG A 816 8.51 -9.16 -66.25
N ALA A 817 8.19 -8.04 -66.90
CA ALA A 817 6.90 -7.84 -67.53
C ALA A 817 6.83 -8.53 -68.91
N ILE A 818 6.76 -9.87 -68.92
CA ILE A 818 6.01 -10.56 -69.98
C ILE A 818 4.53 -10.23 -69.73
N ALA A 819 4.14 -9.01 -70.12
CA ALA A 819 2.77 -8.55 -70.00
C ALA A 819 1.91 -9.42 -70.91
N ILE A 820 1.10 -10.31 -70.32
CA ILE A 820 0.15 -11.12 -71.07
C ILE A 820 -0.71 -10.15 -71.90
N PRO A 821 -0.77 -10.27 -73.24
CA PRO A 821 -1.47 -9.31 -74.08
C PRO A 821 -2.92 -9.11 -73.60
N PRO A 822 -3.47 -7.90 -73.69
CA PRO A 822 -4.88 -7.67 -73.34
C PRO A 822 -5.78 -8.55 -74.22
N ASP A 823 -6.87 -9.09 -73.66
CA ASP A 823 -7.67 -10.17 -74.27
C ASP A 823 -8.00 -9.98 -75.75
N ASN A 824 -8.31 -8.74 -76.15
CA ASN A 824 -8.60 -8.34 -77.53
C ASN A 824 -7.50 -8.68 -78.55
N THR A 825 -6.27 -8.95 -78.11
CA THR A 825 -5.12 -9.33 -78.96
C THR A 825 -4.59 -10.75 -78.70
N ARG A 826 -5.14 -11.46 -77.69
CA ARG A 826 -4.73 -12.84 -77.38
C ARG A 826 -5.08 -13.81 -78.51
N MET A 827 -6.23 -13.60 -79.18
CA MET A 827 -6.65 -14.45 -80.30
C MET A 827 -5.73 -14.29 -81.51
N ASP A 828 -5.43 -13.06 -81.92
CA ASP A 828 -4.52 -12.75 -83.03
C ASP A 828 -3.09 -13.27 -82.76
N ALA A 829 -2.60 -13.08 -81.52
CA ALA A 829 -1.33 -13.63 -81.08
C ALA A 829 -1.33 -15.16 -81.09
N PHE A 830 -2.40 -15.80 -80.59
CA PHE A 830 -2.56 -17.25 -80.64
C PHE A 830 -2.68 -17.77 -82.08
N GLU A 831 -3.39 -17.08 -82.98
CA GLU A 831 -3.52 -17.47 -84.38
C GLU A 831 -2.16 -17.43 -85.08
N SER A 832 -1.38 -16.36 -84.87
CA SER A 832 0.00 -16.28 -85.38
C SER A 832 0.88 -17.41 -84.85
N TRP A 833 0.90 -17.65 -83.53
CA TRP A 833 1.65 -18.73 -82.89
C TRP A 833 1.19 -20.13 -83.34
N PHE A 834 -0.12 -20.32 -83.53
CA PHE A 834 -0.71 -21.58 -83.95
C PHE A 834 -0.37 -21.90 -85.41
N THR A 835 -0.29 -20.88 -86.28
CA THR A 835 0.22 -21.05 -87.64
C THR A 835 1.71 -21.37 -87.66
N SER A 836 2.55 -20.66 -86.89
CA SER A 836 4.00 -20.90 -86.83
C SER A 836 4.40 -22.10 -85.95
N ARG A 837 3.46 -22.77 -85.28
CA ARG A 837 3.71 -23.85 -84.30
C ARG A 837 4.52 -25.03 -84.86
N ASN A 838 4.40 -25.29 -86.16
CA ASN A 838 5.13 -26.35 -86.85
C ASN A 838 6.26 -25.82 -87.75
N ASP A 839 6.41 -24.50 -87.86
CA ASP A 839 7.52 -23.91 -88.59
C ASP A 839 8.78 -24.06 -87.74
N THR A 840 9.68 -24.93 -88.19
CA THR A 840 10.98 -25.16 -87.56
C THR A 840 11.94 -24.01 -87.87
N GLU A 841 11.54 -22.78 -87.54
CA GLU A 841 12.43 -21.63 -87.65
C GLU A 841 13.61 -21.81 -86.69
N SER A 842 14.79 -21.90 -87.28
CA SER A 842 16.06 -21.84 -86.57
C SER A 842 16.11 -20.58 -85.70
N HIS A 843 16.42 -20.72 -84.41
CA HIS A 843 16.69 -19.61 -83.50
C HIS A 843 18.00 -18.86 -83.87
N GLU A 844 17.98 -18.19 -85.02
CA GLU A 844 19.02 -17.27 -85.51
C GLU A 844 18.41 -15.87 -85.76
N ASN A 845 17.65 -15.34 -84.78
CA ASN A 845 17.34 -13.91 -84.67
C ASN A 845 16.78 -13.50 -83.30
N ASP A 846 17.29 -14.10 -82.21
CA ASP A 846 17.07 -13.53 -80.87
C ASP A 846 18.18 -12.50 -80.61
N SER A 847 18.04 -11.30 -81.21
CA SER A 847 19.04 -10.23 -81.18
C SER A 847 19.07 -9.49 -79.84
N THR A 848 19.26 -10.23 -78.75
CA THR A 848 19.76 -9.65 -77.50
C THR A 848 21.23 -9.29 -77.72
N GLU A 849 21.56 -8.01 -77.56
CA GLU A 849 22.92 -7.50 -77.76
C GLU A 849 23.81 -7.91 -76.58
N TYR A 850 24.21 -9.18 -76.55
CA TYR A 850 25.22 -9.68 -75.62
C TYR A 850 26.53 -8.95 -75.89
N GLY A 851 26.94 -8.11 -74.93
CA GLY A 851 28.20 -7.36 -74.99
C GLY A 851 29.40 -8.27 -75.28
N PRO A 852 30.47 -7.73 -75.92
CA PRO A 852 31.50 -8.52 -76.58
C PRO A 852 32.11 -9.58 -75.66
N ALA A 853 31.80 -10.84 -75.96
CA ALA A 853 32.13 -11.98 -75.10
C ALA A 853 33.62 -12.01 -74.69
N PRO A 854 33.93 -12.21 -73.39
CA PRO A 854 35.26 -11.99 -72.85
C PRO A 854 36.31 -12.94 -73.46
N ARG A 855 37.22 -12.38 -74.25
CA ARG A 855 38.27 -13.11 -74.98
C ARG A 855 39.47 -13.55 -74.11
N ARG A 856 39.23 -13.88 -72.84
CA ARG A 856 40.25 -14.41 -71.90
C ARG A 856 39.60 -15.48 -71.01
N PRO A 857 40.27 -16.62 -70.73
CA PRO A 857 39.76 -17.60 -69.78
C PRO A 857 39.59 -16.99 -68.39
N TRP A 858 38.51 -17.36 -67.70
CA TRP A 858 38.33 -16.99 -66.29
C TRP A 858 39.22 -17.87 -65.40
N GLY A 859 40.19 -17.22 -64.75
CA GLY A 859 41.00 -17.81 -63.67
C GLY A 859 42.32 -18.40 -64.13
N ASP A 860 43.39 -17.61 -63.98
CA ASP A 860 44.71 -18.16 -63.64
C ASP A 860 45.50 -17.13 -62.82
N THR A 861 45.60 -17.33 -61.50
CA THR A 861 46.28 -16.40 -60.58
C THR A 861 47.77 -16.72 -60.50
N GLY A 862 48.50 -16.46 -61.59
CA GLY A 862 49.96 -16.57 -61.65
C GLY A 862 50.64 -15.42 -60.88
N ALA A 863 51.41 -15.75 -59.84
CA ALA A 863 52.00 -14.75 -58.96
C ALA A 863 53.24 -14.06 -59.56
N THR A 864 53.25 -12.72 -59.59
CA THR A 864 54.46 -11.89 -59.42
C THR A 864 54.07 -10.45 -59.10
N ALA A 865 54.61 -9.89 -58.01
CA ALA A 865 54.67 -8.44 -57.81
C ALA A 865 55.88 -7.88 -58.60
N PRO A 866 55.91 -6.58 -58.95
CA PRO A 866 56.26 -5.58 -57.93
C PRO A 866 55.54 -4.21 -58.04
N GLU A 867 55.78 -3.38 -57.02
CA GLU A 867 55.84 -1.90 -57.02
C GLU A 867 54.59 -1.06 -57.34
N GLU A 868 54.12 -0.32 -56.32
CA GLU A 868 53.41 0.96 -56.49
C GLU A 868 54.36 2.02 -57.09
N PRO A 869 53.83 3.09 -57.71
CA PRO A 869 53.81 4.34 -56.93
C PRO A 869 52.60 5.26 -57.14
N SER A 870 52.16 5.86 -56.03
CA SER A 870 51.61 7.23 -55.89
C SER A 870 50.56 7.79 -56.89
N ALA A 871 49.34 7.94 -56.36
CA ALA A 871 48.52 9.17 -56.35
C ALA A 871 48.06 9.88 -57.64
N ASP A 872 46.82 10.36 -57.57
CA ASP A 872 46.19 11.45 -58.33
C ASP A 872 46.22 11.40 -59.87
N GLU A 873 45.16 10.80 -60.45
CA GLU A 873 44.15 11.64 -61.13
C GLU A 873 42.78 10.95 -61.18
N SER A 874 41.70 11.74 -61.09
CA SER A 874 40.33 11.22 -61.01
C SER A 874 39.67 11.12 -62.38
N GLN A 875 39.40 9.90 -62.86
CA GLN A 875 38.41 9.67 -63.93
C GLN A 875 37.39 8.63 -63.49
N MET A 876 36.12 9.04 -63.51
CA MET A 876 34.99 8.24 -63.04
C MET A 876 34.65 7.13 -64.05
N GLN A 877 34.90 5.89 -63.68
CA GLN A 877 34.03 4.78 -64.07
C GLN A 877 33.22 4.39 -62.82
N ASN A 878 32.04 4.99 -62.70
CA ASN A 878 31.08 4.64 -61.67
C ASN A 878 30.36 3.35 -62.09
N ASP A 879 30.78 2.21 -61.56
CA ASP A 879 29.90 1.03 -61.52
C ASP A 879 28.70 1.37 -60.61
N PRO A 880 27.43 1.22 -61.06
CA PRO A 880 26.27 1.67 -60.29
C PRO A 880 26.04 0.93 -58.95
N ASP A 881 26.53 -0.30 -58.82
CA ASP A 881 26.03 -1.28 -57.85
C ASP A 881 26.63 -1.19 -56.43
N THR A 882 27.29 -0.08 -56.08
CA THR A 882 27.82 0.17 -54.74
C THR A 882 27.16 1.35 -54.04
N ALA A 883 25.86 1.23 -53.81
CA ALA A 883 25.13 2.05 -52.84
C ALA A 883 25.87 2.04 -51.47
N GLN A 884 26.07 3.22 -50.89
CA GLN A 884 26.86 3.37 -49.68
C GLN A 884 26.13 2.75 -48.48
N VAL A 885 26.68 1.66 -47.95
CA VAL A 885 26.12 0.92 -46.82
C VAL A 885 26.12 1.82 -45.57
N THR A 886 24.95 2.08 -44.99
CA THR A 886 24.84 2.87 -43.76
C THR A 886 25.51 2.14 -42.58
N PRO A 887 25.99 2.83 -41.52
CA PRO A 887 26.64 2.16 -40.39
C PRO A 887 25.73 1.12 -39.72
N ILE A 888 24.41 1.37 -39.74
CA ILE A 888 23.39 0.44 -39.23
C ILE A 888 23.30 -0.81 -40.13
N GLN A 889 23.23 -0.65 -41.45
CA GLN A 889 23.26 -1.78 -42.40
C GLN A 889 24.60 -2.55 -42.35
N ALA A 890 25.71 -1.89 -42.04
CA ALA A 890 27.01 -2.54 -41.83
C ALA A 890 27.01 -3.42 -40.57
N LEU A 891 26.40 -2.94 -39.48
CA LEU A 891 26.18 -3.72 -38.26
C LEU A 891 25.23 -4.90 -38.55
N SER A 892 24.12 -4.71 -39.26
CA SER A 892 23.22 -5.81 -39.68
C SER A 892 23.95 -6.86 -40.53
N LYS A 893 24.84 -6.43 -41.44
CA LYS A 893 25.70 -7.32 -42.24
C LYS A 893 26.67 -8.12 -41.36
N GLN A 894 27.25 -7.49 -40.33
CA GLN A 894 28.10 -8.15 -39.35
C GLN A 894 27.32 -9.21 -38.55
N ILE A 895 26.12 -8.87 -38.04
CA ILE A 895 25.22 -9.82 -37.36
C ILE A 895 24.99 -11.04 -38.26
N VAL A 896 24.47 -10.84 -39.49
CA VAL A 896 24.19 -11.94 -40.43
C VAL A 896 25.42 -12.80 -40.68
N SER A 897 26.60 -12.19 -40.83
CA SER A 897 27.84 -12.92 -41.12
C SER A 897 28.31 -13.83 -39.97
N ARG A 898 28.13 -13.43 -38.69
CA ARG A 898 28.49 -14.24 -37.51
C ARG A 898 27.37 -15.20 -37.12
N THR A 899 26.09 -14.82 -37.23
CA THR A 899 24.96 -15.68 -36.78
C THR A 899 24.69 -16.89 -37.68
N VAL A 900 25.07 -16.85 -38.97
CA VAL A 900 24.86 -17.98 -39.91
C VAL A 900 25.48 -19.29 -39.42
N TYR A 901 26.63 -19.26 -38.73
CA TYR A 901 27.30 -20.46 -38.23
C TYR A 901 26.47 -21.21 -37.17
N PHE A 902 25.62 -20.50 -36.41
CA PHE A 902 24.76 -21.10 -35.40
C PHE A 902 23.53 -21.81 -35.99
N LEU A 903 23.31 -21.79 -37.31
CA LEU A 903 22.27 -22.61 -37.96
C LEU A 903 22.46 -24.12 -37.74
N THR A 904 23.66 -24.57 -37.39
CA THR A 904 23.97 -25.98 -37.05
C THR A 904 23.98 -26.27 -35.53
N HIS A 905 23.67 -25.30 -34.69
CA HIS A 905 23.64 -25.44 -33.22
C HIS A 905 22.63 -26.50 -32.74
N GLU A 906 22.89 -27.14 -31.59
CA GLU A 906 22.05 -28.24 -31.09
C GLU A 906 20.63 -27.78 -30.72
N SER A 907 20.50 -26.77 -29.83
CA SER A 907 19.20 -26.17 -29.50
C SER A 907 18.41 -25.71 -30.73
N ALA A 908 17.14 -26.11 -30.81
CA ALA A 908 16.20 -25.64 -31.82
C ALA A 908 15.72 -24.20 -31.61
N THR A 909 15.69 -23.67 -30.37
CA THR A 909 15.27 -22.29 -30.11
C THR A 909 16.27 -21.30 -30.71
N VAL A 910 17.56 -21.58 -30.54
CA VAL A 910 18.67 -20.87 -31.18
C VAL A 910 18.49 -20.90 -32.69
N ARG A 911 18.33 -22.10 -33.28
CA ARG A 911 18.13 -22.27 -34.73
C ARG A 911 16.92 -21.48 -35.26
N THR A 912 15.80 -21.39 -34.54
CA THR A 912 14.64 -20.61 -34.99
C THR A 912 14.80 -19.11 -34.81
N LYS A 913 15.41 -18.65 -33.72
CA LYS A 913 15.77 -17.23 -33.54
C LYS A 913 16.67 -16.73 -34.66
N ILE A 914 17.64 -17.52 -35.11
CA ILE A 914 18.53 -17.17 -36.24
C ILE A 914 17.77 -17.14 -37.57
N LEU A 915 16.89 -18.11 -37.83
CA LEU A 915 16.08 -18.11 -39.05
C LEU A 915 15.12 -16.91 -39.11
N ALA A 916 14.57 -16.50 -37.97
CA ALA A 916 13.80 -15.25 -37.85
C ALA A 916 14.67 -14.00 -38.06
N LEU A 917 15.87 -13.95 -37.46
CA LEU A 917 16.83 -12.86 -37.60
C LEU A 917 17.25 -12.67 -39.07
N LEU A 918 17.57 -13.77 -39.75
CA LEU A 918 17.87 -13.77 -41.18
C LEU A 918 16.68 -13.26 -41.98
N SER A 919 15.45 -13.61 -41.62
CA SER A 919 14.23 -13.16 -42.29
C SER A 919 14.04 -11.64 -42.18
N SER A 920 14.20 -11.08 -40.98
CA SER A 920 14.13 -9.62 -40.73
C SER A 920 15.30 -8.84 -41.35
N ALA A 921 16.45 -9.49 -41.54
CA ALA A 921 17.60 -8.88 -42.22
C ALA A 921 17.47 -8.81 -43.76
N VAL A 922 16.53 -9.55 -44.37
CA VAL A 922 16.33 -9.54 -45.83
C VAL A 922 15.93 -8.17 -46.40
N PRO A 923 14.91 -7.45 -45.89
CA PRO A 923 14.54 -6.13 -46.45
C PRO A 923 15.61 -5.05 -46.24
N ILE A 924 16.34 -5.09 -45.12
CA ILE A 924 17.34 -4.09 -44.69
C ILE A 924 18.62 -4.15 -45.54
N LEU A 925 19.07 -5.34 -45.95
CA LEU A 925 20.40 -5.50 -46.55
C LEU A 925 20.40 -5.38 -48.08
N PRO A 926 21.38 -4.67 -48.68
CA PRO A 926 21.56 -4.61 -50.13
C PRO A 926 22.01 -5.96 -50.69
N GLU A 927 21.63 -6.25 -51.93
CA GLU A 927 21.77 -7.59 -52.52
C GLU A 927 23.22 -8.09 -52.54
N SER A 928 24.19 -7.23 -52.85
CA SER A 928 25.62 -7.58 -52.88
C SER A 928 26.16 -8.11 -51.54
N ALA A 929 25.65 -7.63 -50.40
CA ALA A 929 26.01 -8.12 -49.07
C ALA A 929 25.19 -9.35 -48.65
N LEU A 930 23.90 -9.35 -49.01
CA LEU A 930 22.91 -10.36 -48.63
C LEU A 930 23.15 -11.68 -49.38
N LEU A 931 23.30 -11.62 -50.71
CA LEU A 931 23.48 -12.78 -51.60
C LEU A 931 24.70 -13.62 -51.27
N ALA A 932 25.86 -12.99 -51.04
CA ALA A 932 27.10 -13.68 -50.69
C ALA A 932 27.00 -14.46 -49.37
N SER A 933 26.19 -13.95 -48.43
CA SER A 933 25.94 -14.57 -47.12
C SER A 933 24.97 -15.75 -47.24
N ILE A 934 23.84 -15.56 -47.95
CA ILE A 934 22.86 -16.62 -48.22
C ILE A 934 23.47 -17.74 -49.07
N HIS A 935 24.35 -17.42 -50.02
CA HIS A 935 25.01 -18.45 -50.84
C HIS A 935 25.81 -19.43 -49.98
N LYS A 936 26.52 -18.93 -48.96
CA LYS A 936 27.24 -19.77 -47.99
C LYS A 936 26.28 -20.51 -47.05
N ALA A 937 25.19 -19.86 -46.63
CA ALA A 937 24.20 -20.43 -45.71
C ALA A 937 23.28 -21.49 -46.36
N TRP A 938 23.12 -21.50 -47.69
CA TRP A 938 22.06 -22.23 -48.39
C TRP A 938 21.97 -23.73 -48.05
N PRO A 939 23.06 -24.52 -48.01
CA PRO A 939 22.97 -25.94 -47.67
C PRO A 939 22.43 -26.16 -46.24
N PHE A 940 22.77 -25.26 -45.31
CA PHE A 940 22.29 -25.31 -43.94
C PHE A 940 20.80 -24.93 -43.86
N ILE A 941 20.37 -23.89 -44.56
CA ILE A 941 18.95 -23.49 -44.67
C ILE A 941 18.10 -24.66 -45.23
N LEU A 942 18.57 -25.31 -46.31
CA LEU A 942 17.89 -26.48 -46.88
C LEU A 942 17.79 -27.66 -45.91
N ASN A 943 18.81 -27.88 -45.08
CA ASN A 943 18.77 -28.92 -44.05
C ASN A 943 17.77 -28.58 -42.93
N ARG A 944 17.58 -27.30 -42.59
CA ARG A 944 16.55 -26.84 -41.64
C ARG A 944 15.12 -26.95 -42.18
N LEU A 945 14.92 -27.08 -43.51
CA LEU A 945 13.64 -27.48 -44.11
C LEU A 945 13.34 -28.98 -43.95
N SER A 946 14.23 -29.76 -43.33
CA SER A 946 14.11 -31.21 -43.13
C SER A 946 14.39 -31.61 -41.67
N ASP A 947 14.17 -30.67 -40.75
CA ASP A 947 14.40 -30.81 -39.32
C ASP A 947 13.37 -31.75 -38.63
N PRO A 948 13.74 -32.44 -37.54
CA PRO A 948 12.76 -33.13 -36.69
C PRO A 948 11.75 -32.18 -36.04
N GLU A 949 12.12 -30.93 -35.76
CA GLU A 949 11.29 -29.99 -35.00
C GLU A 949 10.50 -29.03 -35.93
N PRO A 950 9.15 -29.11 -35.93
CA PRO A 950 8.35 -28.48 -36.98
C PRO A 950 8.36 -26.94 -36.94
N PHE A 951 8.62 -26.33 -35.77
CA PHE A 951 8.74 -24.88 -35.68
C PHE A 951 10.05 -24.35 -36.31
N VAL A 952 11.11 -25.16 -36.36
CA VAL A 952 12.31 -24.88 -37.15
C VAL A 952 11.98 -24.87 -38.63
N VAL A 953 11.20 -25.84 -39.09
CA VAL A 953 10.76 -25.92 -40.50
C VAL A 953 9.85 -24.74 -40.88
N THR A 954 8.95 -24.28 -39.99
CA THR A 954 8.16 -23.06 -40.26
C THR A 954 9.02 -21.78 -40.31
N ALA A 955 10.07 -21.68 -39.49
CA ALA A 955 10.98 -20.52 -39.52
C ALA A 955 11.88 -20.53 -40.78
N ALA A 956 12.37 -21.70 -41.19
CA ALA A 956 13.12 -21.86 -42.42
C ALA A 956 12.25 -21.62 -43.67
N ALA A 957 10.96 -21.98 -43.62
CA ALA A 957 10.00 -21.57 -44.64
C ALA A 957 9.80 -20.05 -44.65
N GLY A 958 9.61 -19.39 -43.50
CA GLY A 958 9.49 -17.94 -43.41
C GLY A 958 10.69 -17.18 -44.02
N LEU A 959 11.91 -17.66 -43.78
CA LEU A 959 13.11 -17.12 -44.44
C LEU A 959 13.05 -17.25 -45.97
N VAL A 960 12.60 -18.40 -46.50
CA VAL A 960 12.40 -18.57 -47.97
C VAL A 960 11.27 -17.67 -48.50
N GLU A 961 10.23 -17.39 -47.70
CA GLU A 961 9.16 -16.46 -48.04
C GLU A 961 9.73 -15.05 -48.26
N ALA A 962 10.45 -14.51 -47.26
CA ALA A 962 11.10 -13.20 -47.35
C ALA A 962 12.10 -13.13 -48.52
N LEU A 963 12.95 -14.14 -48.69
CA LEU A 963 13.91 -14.20 -49.81
C LEU A 963 13.22 -14.22 -51.17
N SER A 964 12.11 -14.95 -51.33
CA SER A 964 11.35 -14.98 -52.58
C SER A 964 10.66 -13.65 -52.88
N MET A 965 10.21 -12.92 -51.86
CA MET A 965 9.53 -11.63 -51.98
C MET A 965 10.48 -10.49 -52.34
N HIS A 966 11.69 -10.46 -51.76
CA HIS A 966 12.64 -9.34 -51.87
C HIS A 966 13.88 -9.61 -52.77
N VAL A 967 14.18 -10.86 -53.13
CA VAL A 967 15.38 -11.25 -53.90
C VAL A 967 15.02 -12.32 -54.96
N GLY A 968 13.90 -12.12 -55.64
CA GLY A 968 13.23 -13.19 -56.39
C GLY A 968 13.94 -13.70 -57.64
N SER A 969 14.89 -12.94 -58.21
CA SER A 969 15.69 -13.33 -59.38
C SER A 969 16.67 -14.47 -59.03
N PHE A 970 17.48 -14.27 -58.00
CA PHE A 970 18.41 -15.25 -57.44
C PHE A 970 17.70 -16.52 -56.93
N MET A 971 16.47 -16.39 -56.46
CA MET A 971 15.71 -17.49 -55.86
C MET A 971 15.08 -18.46 -56.86
N TYR A 972 15.15 -18.21 -58.18
CA TYR A 972 14.52 -19.07 -59.21
C TYR A 972 14.85 -20.56 -59.09
N ARG A 973 16.10 -20.95 -59.41
CA ARG A 973 16.56 -22.35 -59.32
C ARG A 973 16.44 -22.90 -57.89
N ARG A 974 16.71 -22.05 -56.90
CA ARG A 974 16.68 -22.40 -55.46
C ARG A 974 15.29 -22.82 -54.97
N VAL A 975 14.23 -22.12 -55.39
CA VAL A 975 12.85 -22.49 -55.01
C VAL A 975 12.39 -23.75 -55.76
N TRP A 976 12.67 -23.81 -57.06
CA TRP A 976 12.16 -24.88 -57.93
C TRP A 976 12.91 -26.21 -57.81
N ASP A 977 14.25 -26.18 -57.78
CA ASP A 977 15.09 -27.37 -57.77
C ASP A 977 15.32 -27.91 -56.34
N ASP A 978 15.53 -27.04 -55.34
CA ASP A 978 15.87 -27.46 -53.97
C ASP A 978 14.67 -27.51 -53.01
N VAL A 979 13.79 -26.48 -53.02
CA VAL A 979 12.73 -26.31 -52.00
C VAL A 979 11.46 -27.08 -52.37
N TRP A 980 10.96 -26.95 -53.60
CA TRP A 980 9.70 -27.59 -54.02
C TRP A 980 9.69 -29.12 -53.82
N PRO A 981 10.72 -29.90 -54.18
CA PRO A 981 10.72 -31.35 -53.95
C PRO A 981 10.67 -31.74 -52.46
N ARG A 982 11.26 -30.93 -51.57
CA ARG A 982 11.18 -31.12 -50.11
C ARG A 982 9.78 -30.82 -49.61
N PHE A 983 9.14 -29.74 -50.08
CA PHE A 983 7.75 -29.42 -49.74
C PHE A 983 6.78 -30.48 -50.24
N ARG A 984 6.91 -30.96 -51.49
CA ARG A 984 6.12 -32.07 -52.04
C ARG A 984 6.19 -33.32 -51.14
N THR A 985 7.40 -33.70 -50.73
CA THR A 985 7.64 -34.83 -49.82
C THR A 985 7.01 -34.61 -48.44
N MET A 986 7.10 -33.39 -47.91
CA MET A 986 6.59 -33.06 -46.57
C MET A 986 5.06 -32.93 -46.54
N LEU A 987 4.43 -32.39 -47.60
CA LEU A 987 2.97 -32.36 -47.80
C LEU A 987 2.34 -33.76 -47.81
N GLN A 988 3.03 -34.75 -48.40
CA GLN A 988 2.62 -36.16 -48.42
C GLN A 988 2.80 -36.84 -47.05
N LYS A 989 3.93 -36.59 -46.36
CA LYS A 989 4.16 -37.09 -45.00
C LYS A 989 3.12 -36.57 -44.01
N LEU A 990 2.79 -35.28 -44.07
CA LEU A 990 1.75 -34.67 -43.23
C LEU A 990 0.36 -35.25 -43.54
N GLU A 991 0.01 -35.46 -44.81
CA GLU A 991 -1.27 -36.07 -45.21
C GLU A 991 -1.45 -37.48 -44.61
N VAL A 992 -0.41 -38.32 -44.64
CA VAL A 992 -0.42 -39.66 -44.02
C VAL A 992 -0.40 -39.62 -42.49
N ALA A 993 0.12 -38.55 -41.89
CA ALA A 993 0.11 -38.35 -40.44
C ALA A 993 -1.25 -37.84 -39.94
N ASP A 994 -1.81 -36.81 -40.58
CA ASP A 994 -3.14 -36.27 -40.28
C ASP A 994 -4.20 -37.35 -40.49
N SER A 995 -4.14 -38.18 -41.54
CA SER A 995 -5.10 -39.29 -41.76
C SER A 995 -5.11 -40.36 -40.65
N LYS A 996 -4.12 -40.34 -39.74
CA LYS A 996 -4.01 -41.22 -38.56
C LYS A 996 -4.19 -40.47 -37.24
N SER A 997 -4.34 -39.15 -37.28
CA SER A 997 -4.44 -38.29 -36.11
C SER A 997 -5.85 -38.24 -35.57
N ALA A 998 -6.01 -38.40 -34.26
CA ALA A 998 -7.31 -38.24 -33.59
C ALA A 998 -7.85 -36.80 -33.65
N LEU A 999 -6.99 -35.81 -33.97
CA LEU A 999 -7.30 -34.38 -34.08
C LEU A 999 -7.57 -33.91 -35.52
N ALA A 1000 -7.53 -34.82 -36.50
CA ALA A 1000 -7.91 -34.52 -37.88
C ALA A 1000 -9.42 -34.28 -37.98
N ARG A 1001 -9.82 -33.37 -38.87
CA ARG A 1001 -11.23 -33.13 -39.20
C ARG A 1001 -11.86 -34.43 -39.71
N ARG A 1002 -13.12 -34.67 -39.33
CA ARG A 1002 -13.87 -35.87 -39.71
C ARG A 1002 -14.93 -35.58 -40.77
N GLY A 1003 -14.49 -35.47 -42.02
CA GLY A 1003 -15.37 -35.41 -43.19
C GLY A 1003 -14.78 -36.14 -44.40
N PRO A 1004 -15.58 -36.51 -45.41
CA PRO A 1004 -15.04 -36.95 -46.69
C PRO A 1004 -14.21 -35.80 -47.28
N GLY A 1005 -12.94 -36.08 -47.60
CA GLY A 1005 -12.03 -35.08 -48.18
C GLY A 1005 -11.55 -33.94 -47.26
N SER A 1006 -11.91 -33.94 -45.97
CA SER A 1006 -11.52 -32.86 -45.05
C SER A 1006 -10.00 -32.83 -44.80
N VAL A 1007 -9.36 -31.68 -45.07
CA VAL A 1007 -7.90 -31.53 -44.99
C VAL A 1007 -7.47 -30.90 -43.66
N GLY A 1008 -6.51 -31.55 -42.99
CA GLY A 1008 -5.88 -31.07 -41.77
C GLY A 1008 -6.72 -31.24 -40.51
N THR A 1009 -6.32 -30.54 -39.46
CA THR A 1009 -6.87 -30.64 -38.11
C THR A 1009 -7.96 -29.61 -37.82
N GLU A 1010 -8.70 -29.81 -36.74
CA GLU A 1010 -9.75 -28.87 -36.33
C GLU A 1010 -9.19 -27.52 -35.88
N SER A 1011 -8.07 -27.53 -35.15
CA SER A 1011 -7.44 -26.36 -34.52
C SER A 1011 -6.25 -25.78 -35.30
N ALA A 1012 -6.18 -24.44 -35.38
CA ALA A 1012 -5.07 -23.68 -35.96
C ALA A 1012 -3.74 -23.78 -35.16
N TYR A 1013 -3.80 -24.20 -33.89
CA TYR A 1013 -2.61 -24.29 -33.03
C TYR A 1013 -1.77 -25.56 -33.26
N THR A 1014 -2.21 -26.48 -34.11
CA THR A 1014 -1.50 -27.73 -34.40
C THR A 1014 -0.26 -27.53 -35.28
N GLN A 1015 0.67 -28.49 -35.21
CA GLN A 1015 1.92 -28.44 -35.97
C GLN A 1015 1.69 -28.61 -37.48
N SER A 1016 0.83 -29.53 -37.92
CA SER A 1016 0.51 -29.72 -39.35
C SER A 1016 -0.18 -28.50 -39.96
N HIS A 1017 -1.11 -27.86 -39.23
CA HIS A 1017 -1.76 -26.62 -39.68
C HIS A 1017 -0.75 -25.49 -39.92
N ARG A 1018 0.16 -25.24 -38.96
CA ARG A 1018 1.19 -24.20 -39.07
C ARG A 1018 2.14 -24.43 -40.24
N LEU A 1019 2.54 -25.69 -40.47
CA LEU A 1019 3.37 -26.07 -41.62
C LEU A 1019 2.64 -25.83 -42.95
N TYR A 1020 1.38 -26.26 -43.09
CA TYR A 1020 0.59 -25.98 -44.29
C TYR A 1020 0.45 -24.47 -44.56
N ARG A 1021 0.24 -23.66 -43.51
CA ARG A 1021 0.18 -22.18 -43.63
C ARG A 1021 1.51 -21.60 -44.12
N SER A 1022 2.66 -22.03 -43.59
CA SER A 1022 3.97 -21.55 -44.08
C SER A 1022 4.30 -22.02 -45.51
N MET A 1023 3.88 -23.23 -45.88
CA MET A 1023 4.09 -23.79 -47.23
C MET A 1023 3.21 -23.12 -48.29
N LEU A 1024 2.00 -22.70 -47.93
CA LEU A 1024 1.15 -21.89 -48.80
C LEU A 1024 1.77 -20.50 -49.00
N LYS A 1025 2.10 -19.78 -47.91
CA LYS A 1025 2.62 -18.40 -48.00
C LYS A 1025 3.95 -18.29 -48.78
N THR A 1026 4.89 -19.20 -48.54
CA THR A 1026 6.14 -19.31 -49.33
C THR A 1026 5.90 -19.49 -50.82
N MET A 1027 4.97 -20.38 -51.21
CA MET A 1027 4.66 -20.62 -52.62
C MET A 1027 3.82 -19.48 -53.23
N THR A 1028 3.01 -18.78 -52.44
CA THR A 1028 2.36 -17.52 -52.86
C THR A 1028 3.40 -16.42 -53.13
N ALA A 1029 4.42 -16.28 -52.27
CA ALA A 1029 5.48 -15.29 -52.44
C ALA A 1029 6.36 -15.61 -53.66
N SER A 1030 6.71 -16.89 -53.89
CA SER A 1030 7.41 -17.29 -55.11
C SER A 1030 6.58 -17.04 -56.37
N MET A 1031 5.28 -17.37 -56.39
CA MET A 1031 4.40 -17.01 -57.52
C MET A 1031 4.35 -15.50 -57.79
N LYS A 1032 4.42 -14.64 -56.77
CA LYS A 1032 4.33 -13.17 -56.93
C LYS A 1032 5.63 -12.52 -57.42
N LYS A 1033 6.80 -13.09 -57.11
CA LYS A 1033 8.11 -12.40 -57.26
C LYS A 1033 9.26 -13.26 -57.79
N VAL A 1034 9.09 -14.55 -58.01
CA VAL A 1034 10.09 -15.44 -58.63
C VAL A 1034 9.61 -15.85 -60.02
N GLN A 1035 10.52 -16.05 -60.98
CA GLN A 1035 10.15 -16.59 -62.30
C GLN A 1035 9.48 -17.97 -62.16
N VAL A 1036 8.50 -18.26 -63.02
CA VAL A 1036 7.70 -19.49 -62.95
C VAL A 1036 8.28 -20.56 -63.87
N ASN A 1037 8.43 -21.79 -63.37
CA ASN A 1037 8.60 -22.97 -64.20
C ASN A 1037 7.23 -23.66 -64.33
N ASP A 1038 6.56 -23.53 -65.49
CA ASP A 1038 5.19 -24.03 -65.70
C ASP A 1038 5.02 -25.51 -65.32
N SER A 1039 6.02 -26.35 -65.59
CA SER A 1039 5.93 -27.79 -65.30
C SER A 1039 5.84 -28.10 -63.80
N LEU A 1040 6.56 -27.35 -62.98
CA LEU A 1040 6.57 -27.50 -61.51
C LEU A 1040 5.46 -26.69 -60.85
N ALA A 1041 5.08 -25.54 -61.43
CA ALA A 1041 3.92 -24.77 -61.02
C ALA A 1041 2.62 -25.56 -61.23
N TRP A 1042 2.49 -26.29 -62.34
CA TRP A 1042 1.40 -27.21 -62.59
C TRP A 1042 1.29 -28.29 -61.49
N GLU A 1043 2.39 -28.98 -61.16
CA GLU A 1043 2.39 -29.94 -60.04
C GLU A 1043 1.98 -29.28 -58.72
N MET A 1044 2.52 -28.10 -58.43
CA MET A 1044 2.29 -27.34 -57.21
C MET A 1044 0.79 -27.02 -57.04
N LEU A 1045 0.13 -26.50 -58.06
CA LEU A 1045 -1.32 -26.25 -58.07
C LEU A 1045 -2.11 -27.56 -57.88
N VAL A 1046 -1.69 -28.66 -58.50
CA VAL A 1046 -2.32 -29.98 -58.35
C VAL A 1046 -2.23 -30.54 -56.92
N TYR A 1047 -1.19 -30.21 -56.15
CA TYR A 1047 -1.10 -30.57 -54.73
C TYR A 1047 -1.86 -29.62 -53.80
N PHE A 1048 -1.78 -28.30 -53.99
CA PHE A 1048 -2.37 -27.33 -53.06
C PHE A 1048 -3.90 -27.13 -53.23
N ARG A 1049 -4.50 -27.51 -54.38
CA ARG A 1049 -5.97 -27.40 -54.60
C ARG A 1049 -6.84 -28.02 -53.50
N ARG A 1050 -6.31 -29.01 -52.76
CA ARG A 1050 -7.00 -29.65 -51.62
C ARG A 1050 -7.40 -28.68 -50.51
N PHE A 1051 -6.63 -27.61 -50.31
CA PHE A 1051 -6.90 -26.63 -49.24
C PHE A 1051 -8.08 -25.70 -49.56
N LEU A 1052 -8.49 -25.59 -50.83
CA LEU A 1052 -9.67 -24.84 -51.27
C LEU A 1052 -11.00 -25.53 -50.92
N HIS A 1053 -10.98 -26.76 -50.38
CA HIS A 1053 -12.20 -27.48 -50.02
C HIS A 1053 -13.00 -26.77 -48.91
N SER A 1054 -14.32 -26.66 -49.09
CA SER A 1054 -15.25 -25.92 -48.23
C SER A 1054 -15.18 -26.24 -46.72
N GLN A 1055 -14.80 -27.46 -46.32
CA GLN A 1055 -14.69 -27.86 -44.91
C GLN A 1055 -13.29 -27.69 -44.28
N SER A 1056 -12.29 -27.24 -45.05
CA SER A 1056 -10.96 -26.93 -44.51
C SER A 1056 -10.99 -25.69 -43.58
N HIS A 1057 -9.89 -25.41 -42.88
CA HIS A 1057 -9.82 -24.25 -41.98
C HIS A 1057 -9.72 -22.94 -42.78
N GLN A 1058 -10.46 -21.91 -42.36
CA GLN A 1058 -10.59 -20.63 -43.08
C GLN A 1058 -9.24 -19.97 -43.41
N GLU A 1059 -8.27 -20.00 -42.50
CA GLU A 1059 -6.90 -19.50 -42.77
C GLU A 1059 -6.17 -20.23 -43.91
N LEU A 1060 -6.40 -21.54 -44.07
CA LEU A 1060 -5.81 -22.31 -45.16
C LEU A 1060 -6.57 -22.10 -46.47
N GLN A 1061 -7.88 -21.84 -46.40
CA GLN A 1061 -8.66 -21.40 -47.57
C GLN A 1061 -8.15 -20.06 -48.08
N THR A 1062 -7.98 -19.05 -47.22
CA THR A 1062 -7.50 -17.72 -47.64
C THR A 1062 -6.08 -17.77 -48.20
N CYS A 1063 -5.15 -18.43 -47.51
CA CYS A 1063 -3.78 -18.60 -48.01
C CYS A 1063 -3.73 -19.39 -49.35
N ALA A 1064 -4.65 -20.34 -49.57
CA ALA A 1064 -4.77 -21.04 -50.84
C ALA A 1064 -5.42 -20.16 -51.94
N THR A 1065 -6.48 -19.40 -51.65
CA THR A 1065 -7.06 -18.48 -52.65
C THR A 1065 -6.04 -17.42 -53.09
N GLU A 1066 -5.21 -16.91 -52.18
CA GLU A 1066 -4.10 -16.01 -52.53
C GLU A 1066 -3.04 -16.67 -53.42
N LEU A 1067 -2.72 -17.94 -53.19
CA LEU A 1067 -1.79 -18.71 -54.01
C LEU A 1067 -2.31 -18.89 -55.44
N PHE A 1068 -3.57 -19.30 -55.58
CA PHE A 1068 -4.19 -19.52 -56.90
C PHE A 1068 -4.43 -18.20 -57.66
N ALA A 1069 -4.81 -17.13 -56.96
CA ALA A 1069 -4.89 -15.79 -57.56
C ALA A 1069 -3.53 -15.24 -57.98
N ALA A 1070 -2.46 -15.51 -57.21
CA ALA A 1070 -1.09 -15.16 -57.61
C ALA A 1070 -0.62 -15.96 -58.83
N ALA A 1071 -0.85 -17.27 -58.86
CA ALA A 1071 -0.48 -18.12 -59.99
C ALA A 1071 -1.24 -17.75 -61.28
N GLY A 1072 -2.54 -17.41 -61.17
CA GLY A 1072 -3.38 -17.07 -62.32
C GLY A 1072 -2.98 -15.76 -63.01
N LYS A 1073 -2.31 -14.84 -62.31
CA LYS A 1073 -1.70 -13.65 -62.94
C LYS A 1073 -0.54 -13.97 -63.88
N ASN A 1074 0.10 -15.13 -63.68
CA ASN A 1074 1.21 -15.59 -64.51
C ASN A 1074 0.73 -16.56 -65.60
N ASN A 1075 -0.16 -17.49 -65.23
CA ASN A 1075 -0.71 -18.51 -66.14
C ASN A 1075 -2.18 -18.80 -65.77
N ALA A 1076 -3.09 -17.98 -66.30
CA ALA A 1076 -4.53 -18.09 -66.05
C ALA A 1076 -5.11 -19.42 -66.54
N ASP A 1077 -4.68 -19.89 -67.71
CA ASP A 1077 -5.17 -21.13 -68.33
C ASP A 1077 -4.84 -22.36 -67.48
N ALA A 1078 -3.63 -22.44 -66.93
CA ALA A 1078 -3.24 -23.52 -66.03
C ALA A 1078 -4.09 -23.52 -64.75
N VAL A 1079 -4.35 -22.35 -64.15
CA VAL A 1079 -5.20 -22.22 -62.97
C VAL A 1079 -6.66 -22.58 -63.28
N TRP A 1080 -7.21 -22.07 -64.39
CA TRP A 1080 -8.54 -22.41 -64.86
C TRP A 1080 -8.67 -23.93 -65.06
N LEU A 1081 -7.70 -24.57 -65.71
CA LEU A 1081 -7.73 -26.00 -66.01
C LEU A 1081 -7.61 -26.84 -64.72
N VAL A 1082 -6.84 -26.43 -63.71
CA VAL A 1082 -6.80 -27.11 -62.39
C VAL A 1082 -8.13 -26.96 -61.64
N LEU A 1083 -8.75 -25.78 -61.64
CA LEU A 1083 -10.01 -25.52 -60.90
C LEU A 1083 -11.25 -26.10 -61.61
N PHE A 1084 -11.25 -26.09 -62.95
CA PHE A 1084 -12.32 -26.69 -63.74
C PHE A 1084 -12.22 -28.22 -63.73
N SER A 1085 -11.02 -28.80 -63.82
CA SER A 1085 -10.85 -30.27 -63.76
C SER A 1085 -11.14 -30.90 -62.39
N THR A 1086 -11.16 -30.13 -61.30
CA THR A 1086 -11.66 -30.60 -60.00
C THR A 1086 -13.17 -30.53 -59.86
N THR A 1087 -13.83 -29.55 -60.50
CA THR A 1087 -15.27 -29.26 -60.32
C THR A 1087 -16.16 -29.84 -61.42
N ALA A 1088 -15.65 -30.03 -62.64
CA ALA A 1088 -16.41 -30.56 -63.77
C ALA A 1088 -16.87 -32.02 -63.55
N THR A 1089 -18.12 -32.29 -63.90
CA THR A 1089 -18.84 -33.55 -63.59
C THR A 1089 -19.11 -34.45 -64.80
N GLY A 1090 -18.48 -34.19 -65.95
CA GLY A 1090 -18.64 -34.98 -67.19
C GLY A 1090 -17.35 -35.63 -67.71
N ASP A 1091 -17.49 -36.46 -68.74
CA ASP A 1091 -16.40 -37.18 -69.41
C ASP A 1091 -15.47 -36.21 -70.17
N SER A 1092 -14.48 -35.71 -69.45
CA SER A 1092 -13.40 -34.87 -69.96
C SER A 1092 -12.07 -35.65 -70.03
N PRO A 1093 -11.13 -35.27 -70.92
CA PRO A 1093 -9.79 -35.86 -70.93
C PRO A 1093 -9.02 -35.60 -69.61
N THR A 1094 -9.46 -34.59 -68.84
CA THR A 1094 -8.96 -34.24 -67.51
C THR A 1094 -9.60 -35.04 -66.36
N SER A 1095 -10.47 -36.01 -66.63
CA SER A 1095 -11.20 -36.79 -65.61
C SER A 1095 -10.31 -37.46 -64.56
N PHE A 1096 -9.06 -37.80 -64.88
CA PHE A 1096 -8.07 -38.32 -63.92
C PHE A 1096 -7.70 -37.35 -62.79
N LEU A 1097 -7.98 -36.04 -62.95
CA LEU A 1097 -7.75 -35.00 -61.95
C LEU A 1097 -8.93 -34.83 -60.98
N GLN A 1098 -10.11 -35.39 -61.28
CA GLN A 1098 -11.33 -35.27 -60.49
C GLN A 1098 -11.22 -36.03 -59.17
N LYS A 1099 -11.47 -35.35 -58.04
CA LYS A 1099 -11.68 -35.99 -56.73
C LYS A 1099 -13.03 -35.58 -56.16
N ARG A 1100 -13.99 -36.51 -56.19
CA ARG A 1100 -15.37 -36.32 -55.69
C ARG A 1100 -15.47 -36.08 -54.18
N GLU A 1101 -14.36 -36.19 -53.46
CA GLU A 1101 -14.23 -35.91 -52.03
C GLU A 1101 -14.09 -34.41 -51.73
N TRP A 1102 -13.69 -33.57 -52.70
CA TRP A 1102 -13.36 -32.16 -52.47
C TRP A 1102 -14.37 -31.22 -53.14
N ASP A 1103 -15.40 -30.81 -52.38
CA ASP A 1103 -16.22 -29.65 -52.74
C ASP A 1103 -15.38 -28.36 -52.68
N ILE A 1104 -15.03 -27.81 -53.83
CA ILE A 1104 -14.21 -26.60 -54.01
C ILE A 1104 -15.03 -25.45 -54.63
N GLN A 1105 -16.24 -25.71 -55.14
CA GLN A 1105 -16.93 -24.90 -56.16
C GLN A 1105 -16.96 -23.40 -55.82
N LYS A 1106 -17.42 -23.05 -54.62
CA LYS A 1106 -17.52 -21.66 -54.15
C LYS A 1106 -16.17 -20.91 -54.16
N ASN A 1107 -15.08 -21.60 -53.81
CA ASN A 1107 -13.74 -20.99 -53.75
C ASN A 1107 -13.12 -20.89 -55.14
N SER A 1108 -13.38 -21.84 -56.05
CA SER A 1108 -13.02 -21.70 -57.46
C SER A 1108 -13.79 -20.58 -58.15
N GLU A 1109 -15.08 -20.39 -57.86
CA GLU A 1109 -15.88 -19.27 -58.40
C GLU A 1109 -15.33 -17.90 -57.96
N LEU A 1110 -14.86 -17.78 -56.70
CA LEU A 1110 -14.22 -16.57 -56.19
C LEU A 1110 -12.85 -16.29 -56.85
N ILE A 1111 -12.03 -17.32 -57.10
CA ILE A 1111 -10.75 -17.15 -57.79
C ILE A 1111 -10.99 -16.75 -59.26
N LEU A 1112 -11.93 -17.40 -59.94
CA LEU A 1112 -12.29 -17.11 -61.34
C LEU A 1112 -13.06 -15.78 -61.53
N GLN A 1113 -13.32 -15.04 -60.46
CA GLN A 1113 -13.79 -13.64 -60.49
C GLN A 1113 -12.68 -12.63 -60.21
N GLN A 1114 -11.46 -13.09 -59.88
CA GLN A 1114 -10.27 -12.27 -59.61
C GLN A 1114 -9.20 -12.37 -60.71
N LEU A 1115 -9.44 -13.20 -61.73
CA LEU A 1115 -8.62 -13.43 -62.91
C LEU A 1115 -9.33 -12.86 -64.15
#